data_AF-A0AAV8HCK2-F1
#
_entry.id   AF-A0AAV8HCK2-F1
#
_cell.length_a   1.000
_cell.length_b   1.000
_cell.length_c   1.000
_cell.angle_alpha   90.00
_cell.angle_beta   90.00
_cell.angle_gamma   90.00
#
_symmetry.space_group_name_H-M   'P 1'
#
loop_
_entity.id
_entity.type
_entity.pdbx_description
1 polymer ?
#
loop_
_entity_poly.entity_id
_entity_poly.type
_entity_poly.pdbx_seq_one_letter_code
_entity_poly.pdbx_strand_id
1 'polypeptide(L)'
;MHVFGKPTMKKGSAQVLLSLCLLYLAFLLFYEFPFLSQRVNPLSVGTATTPNTVLRPLQLATEKDTQTIASPVRPSKLPRRLRLPQQRQTPLTESSLQFNRTGYGSGLEKSALDAWQLGSKLLDELKSSPSAISPLPPLPQKTQPLEKCPASLSITGAQLLEQKNLIELPCGMTLGSHITLVARPRAAHEEYDPKIKELRPGEKAALVSQFRMELLGMRMVDGEEPPRILHFNPRIKGDFSGRPVIEQNTCYRMQWAVPLRCEGWESNAGEDTVDGQVKCEKWISNEDNQSNEPKDAWWLKRLIKRRTDKVKVDWPYPFVENKLFVLTLTAGLEGYHINVDGRHVTSFPYRTGFTLEDATGLSLNGDIDVESIYAASLPNSHLSTDPQRNLDMSPQWKAPDLSDDPVELFIGILSAGNHFAERMAIRKSWMSSVRKSNNIVARFFVALNGRQEVNMELKKEAEFFGDIVIVPFLDSYDLVVLKTIAICEYGVQVVSAKYVMKCDDDNFVRIESVMNELMKVPDDRSLYMGNINYYHKPLRNGKWAVTYEEWPEEDYPPYANGPGYVVSSDIARFVISEFENNNLRLFKMEDVSMGMWVEKFNTVKPVQYIHSFRFCQFGCIDDYYTAHYQSPRQMICVWEKLQSGRPRCCNMR
;
A
#
# COMPACT_ATOMS: atom_id res chain seq x y z
N MET A 1 -54.30 -27.13 17.32
CA MET A 1 -54.48 -27.45 18.75
C MET A 1 -53.08 -27.58 19.34
N HIS A 2 -52.53 -26.51 19.91
CA HIS A 2 -51.61 -26.49 21.06
C HIS A 2 -51.10 -25.06 21.29
N VAL A 3 -51.16 -24.66 22.56
CA VAL A 3 -51.01 -23.32 23.12
C VAL A 3 -49.53 -23.05 23.41
N PHE A 4 -48.98 -21.91 22.98
CA PHE A 4 -47.70 -21.40 23.49
C PHE A 4 -47.97 -20.42 24.63
N GLY A 5 -47.67 -20.85 25.87
CA GLY A 5 -47.61 -19.98 27.05
C GLY A 5 -46.32 -19.16 27.05
N LYS A 6 -46.43 -17.85 27.27
CA LYS A 6 -45.28 -16.97 27.52
C LYS A 6 -44.65 -17.29 28.89
N PRO A 7 -43.32 -17.39 29.02
CA PRO A 7 -42.68 -17.48 30.32
C PRO A 7 -42.65 -16.08 30.97
N THR A 8 -43.22 -15.96 32.16
CA THR A 8 -43.12 -14.78 33.01
C THR A 8 -41.80 -14.82 33.78
N MET A 9 -40.85 -13.96 33.38
CA MET A 9 -39.59 -13.80 34.10
C MET A 9 -39.88 -13.04 35.41
N LYS A 10 -39.69 -13.71 36.55
CA LYS A 10 -39.88 -13.13 37.89
C LYS A 10 -38.96 -11.91 38.05
N LYS A 11 -39.54 -10.75 38.40
CA LYS A 11 -38.85 -9.45 38.60
C LYS A 11 -37.62 -9.49 39.54
N GLY A 12 -37.48 -10.53 40.38
CA GLY A 12 -36.30 -10.71 41.23
C GLY A 12 -35.02 -11.17 40.51
N SER A 13 -35.12 -11.82 39.33
CA SER A 13 -33.93 -12.37 38.64
C SER A 13 -33.12 -11.29 37.91
N ALA A 14 -33.79 -10.25 37.40
CA ALA A 14 -33.13 -9.15 36.69
C ALA A 14 -32.28 -8.26 37.62
N GLN A 15 -32.70 -8.06 38.87
CA GLN A 15 -31.93 -7.30 39.86
C GLN A 15 -30.66 -8.04 40.30
N VAL A 16 -30.71 -9.37 40.38
CA VAL A 16 -29.53 -10.19 40.72
C VAL A 16 -28.50 -10.14 39.60
N LEU A 17 -28.94 -10.26 38.34
CA LEU A 17 -28.05 -10.13 37.17
C LEU A 17 -27.43 -8.74 37.07
N LEU A 18 -28.19 -7.67 37.33
CA LEU A 18 -27.67 -6.31 37.31
C LEU A 18 -26.63 -6.09 38.43
N SER A 19 -26.86 -6.66 39.61
CA SER A 19 -25.95 -6.56 40.75
C SER A 19 -24.64 -7.32 40.49
N LEU A 20 -24.71 -8.51 39.87
CA LEU A 20 -23.53 -9.26 39.45
C LEU A 20 -22.73 -8.53 38.37
N CYS A 21 -23.41 -7.87 37.43
CA CYS A 21 -22.77 -7.07 36.38
C CYS A 21 -22.05 -5.85 36.96
N LEU A 22 -22.66 -5.17 37.94
CA LEU A 22 -22.04 -4.04 38.64
C LEU A 22 -20.84 -4.46 39.51
N LEU A 23 -20.91 -5.62 40.17
CA LEU A 23 -19.78 -6.20 40.91
C LEU A 23 -18.61 -6.57 40.00
N TYR A 24 -18.91 -7.11 38.81
CA TYR A 24 -17.90 -7.42 37.81
C TYR A 24 -17.23 -6.16 37.24
N LEU A 25 -18.02 -5.10 36.95
CA LEU A 25 -17.48 -3.80 36.54
C LEU A 25 -16.62 -3.15 37.63
N ALA A 26 -17.01 -3.26 38.90
CA ALA A 26 -16.20 -2.79 40.02
C ALA A 26 -14.89 -3.60 40.13
N PHE A 27 -14.93 -4.92 39.98
CA PHE A 27 -13.73 -5.76 39.98
C PHE A 27 -12.74 -5.36 38.88
N LEU A 28 -13.21 -5.10 37.65
CA LEU A 28 -12.37 -4.62 36.55
C LEU A 28 -11.74 -3.25 36.84
N LEU A 29 -12.51 -2.32 37.43
CA LEU A 29 -12.00 -0.99 37.79
C LEU A 29 -10.94 -1.03 38.91
N PHE A 30 -11.01 -2.00 39.82
CA PHE A 30 -10.05 -2.13 40.92
C PHE A 30 -8.80 -2.95 40.57
N TYR A 31 -8.84 -3.81 39.55
CA TYR A 31 -7.72 -4.68 39.18
C TYR A 31 -6.95 -4.27 37.90
N GLU A 32 -7.48 -3.39 37.05
CA GLU A 32 -6.77 -2.94 35.83
C GLU A 32 -6.11 -1.56 35.90
N PHE A 33 -6.09 -0.90 37.07
CA PHE A 33 -5.31 0.34 37.25
C PHE A 33 -4.09 0.11 38.17
N PRO A 34 -2.85 0.08 37.65
CA PRO A 34 -1.67 0.06 38.49
C PRO A 34 -1.51 1.42 39.19
N PHE A 35 -1.64 1.39 40.53
CA PHE A 35 -1.34 2.51 41.42
C PHE A 35 0.09 3.04 41.21
N LEU A 36 0.21 4.27 40.71
CA LEU A 36 1.39 5.12 40.86
C LEU A 36 1.55 5.49 42.34
N SER A 37 2.43 4.77 43.04
CA SER A 37 2.87 5.11 44.38
C SER A 37 4.06 6.08 44.30
N GLN A 38 3.79 7.39 44.42
CA GLN A 38 4.81 8.34 44.84
C GLN A 38 4.84 8.38 46.38
N ARG A 39 5.85 7.75 46.97
CA ARG A 39 6.25 8.02 48.36
C ARG A 39 6.98 9.35 48.42
N VAL A 40 6.33 10.32 49.03
CA VAL A 40 6.97 11.47 49.68
C VAL A 40 7.34 11.05 51.10
N ASN A 41 8.57 11.29 51.52
CA ASN A 41 8.94 11.37 52.95
C ASN A 41 9.80 12.63 53.18
N PRO A 42 9.66 13.34 54.32
CA PRO A 42 10.18 14.70 54.51
C PRO A 42 11.36 14.81 55.51
N LEU A 43 12.19 15.86 55.34
CA LEU A 43 13.08 16.59 56.31
C LEU A 43 14.17 15.76 57.06
N SER A 44 15.41 16.20 57.37
CA SER A 44 16.20 17.45 57.38
C SER A 44 17.69 17.03 57.36
N VAL A 45 18.69 17.84 56.99
CA VAL A 45 19.46 18.78 57.83
C VAL A 45 20.41 19.52 56.87
N GLY A 46 20.52 20.84 56.99
CA GLY A 46 21.38 21.65 56.14
C GLY A 46 22.79 21.87 56.66
N THR A 47 23.66 22.38 55.78
CA THR A 47 24.63 23.43 56.12
C THR A 47 25.07 24.13 54.84
N ALA A 48 25.12 25.46 54.93
CA ALA A 48 25.40 26.41 53.88
C ALA A 48 26.90 26.54 53.56
N THR A 49 27.22 26.91 52.32
CA THR A 49 28.23 27.93 51.97
C THR A 49 27.99 28.43 50.54
N THR A 50 27.84 29.74 50.40
CA THR A 50 27.71 30.59 49.19
C THR A 50 29.10 31.03 48.66
N PRO A 51 29.25 31.92 47.65
CA PRO A 51 28.57 32.10 46.34
C PRO A 51 29.61 32.29 45.19
N ASN A 52 29.13 32.71 44.00
CA ASN A 52 29.81 33.36 42.85
C ASN A 52 29.86 32.49 41.57
N THR A 53 29.53 32.91 40.34
CA THR A 53 29.20 34.21 39.72
C THR A 53 28.78 33.95 38.25
N VAL A 54 27.72 34.62 37.80
CA VAL A 54 27.45 35.13 36.42
C VAL A 54 27.20 34.16 35.24
N LEU A 55 25.96 34.23 34.74
CA LEU A 55 25.52 33.97 33.36
C LEU A 55 26.15 34.97 32.37
N ARG A 56 26.66 34.50 31.22
CA ARG A 56 26.51 35.13 29.88
C ARG A 56 27.02 34.22 28.74
N PRO A 57 26.64 34.49 27.47
CA PRO A 57 26.30 33.49 26.45
C PRO A 57 27.44 33.21 25.44
N LEU A 58 27.39 32.04 24.80
CA LEU A 58 28.38 31.65 23.80
C LEU A 58 28.13 32.33 22.45
N GLN A 59 29.13 33.12 22.07
CA GLN A 59 29.26 33.87 20.83
C GLN A 59 29.99 33.03 19.77
N LEU A 60 29.55 33.22 18.54
CA LEU A 60 30.18 32.80 17.29
C LEU A 60 31.59 33.45 17.17
N ALA A 61 32.63 32.67 16.86
CA ALA A 61 33.93 33.19 16.45
C ALA A 61 34.59 32.28 15.41
N THR A 62 35.18 32.93 14.42
CA THR A 62 35.76 32.43 13.17
C THR A 62 37.28 32.65 13.17
N GLU A 63 37.99 31.86 12.36
CA GLU A 63 39.38 32.03 11.87
C GLU A 63 40.52 31.79 12.86
N LYS A 64 41.70 31.24 12.51
CA LYS A 64 42.33 30.73 11.27
C LYS A 64 43.58 29.98 11.73
N ASP A 65 44.00 28.95 11.01
CA ASP A 65 45.43 28.69 10.84
C ASP A 65 45.71 28.15 9.43
N THR A 66 46.79 28.66 8.85
CA THR A 66 47.04 28.72 7.41
C THR A 66 48.17 27.77 7.05
N GLN A 67 47.91 26.76 6.21
CA GLN A 67 48.95 26.08 5.46
C GLN A 67 48.55 25.95 3.99
N THR A 68 49.30 26.66 3.16
CA THR A 68 49.28 26.67 1.70
C THR A 68 49.63 25.29 1.12
N ILE A 69 48.68 24.65 0.43
CA ILE A 69 48.96 23.59 -0.56
C ILE A 69 48.10 23.86 -1.81
N ALA A 70 48.79 23.83 -2.95
CA ALA A 70 48.33 24.27 -4.27
C ALA A 70 47.14 23.48 -4.84
N SER A 71 46.39 24.14 -5.73
CA SER A 71 45.29 23.61 -6.54
C SER A 71 45.71 22.36 -7.34
N PRO A 72 44.88 21.29 -7.41
CA PRO A 72 45.20 20.15 -8.25
C PRO A 72 45.08 20.50 -9.73
N VAL A 73 46.18 20.27 -10.45
CA VAL A 73 46.33 20.36 -11.90
C VAL A 73 45.48 19.31 -12.61
N ARG A 74 44.87 19.72 -13.72
CA ARG A 74 44.16 18.89 -14.70
C ARG A 74 44.99 17.64 -15.10
N PRO A 75 44.48 16.40 -14.95
CA PRO A 75 45.24 15.23 -15.37
C PRO A 75 45.43 15.18 -16.89
N SER A 76 46.69 15.08 -17.28
CA SER A 76 47.16 14.83 -18.64
C SER A 76 46.67 13.48 -19.16
N LYS A 77 46.20 13.46 -20.41
CA LYS A 77 45.85 12.25 -21.16
C LYS A 77 47.08 11.36 -21.38
N LEU A 78 47.12 10.19 -20.75
CA LEU A 78 47.82 9.01 -21.27
C LEU A 78 47.08 7.73 -20.82
N PRO A 79 46.74 6.81 -21.73
CA PRO A 79 45.89 5.67 -21.40
C PRO A 79 46.71 4.59 -20.67
N ARG A 80 46.52 4.47 -19.36
CA ARG A 80 46.93 3.29 -18.60
C ARG A 80 45.87 2.20 -18.85
N ARG A 81 46.22 1.14 -19.59
CA ARG A 81 45.38 -0.06 -19.74
C ARG A 81 45.16 -0.70 -18.36
N LEU A 82 44.12 -0.26 -17.66
CA LEU A 82 43.50 -1.04 -16.59
C LEU A 82 42.80 -2.21 -17.28
N ARG A 83 43.31 -3.43 -17.08
CA ARG A 83 42.53 -4.64 -17.35
C ARG A 83 41.31 -4.58 -16.42
N LEU A 84 40.14 -4.31 -16.99
CA LEU A 84 38.86 -4.59 -16.34
C LEU A 84 38.91 -6.05 -15.84
N PRO A 85 38.50 -6.33 -14.59
CA PRO A 85 38.28 -7.71 -14.17
C PRO A 85 37.28 -8.32 -15.16
N GLN A 86 37.63 -9.47 -15.75
CA GLN A 86 36.63 -10.29 -16.43
C GLN A 86 35.57 -10.66 -15.40
N GLN A 87 34.43 -9.96 -15.41
CA GLN A 87 33.26 -10.37 -14.67
C GLN A 87 32.85 -11.74 -15.22
N ARG A 88 32.98 -12.78 -14.39
CA ARG A 88 32.38 -14.09 -14.68
C ARG A 88 30.89 -13.86 -14.92
N GLN A 89 30.42 -14.24 -16.10
CA GLN A 89 29.01 -14.23 -16.44
C GLN A 89 28.31 -15.24 -15.54
N THR A 90 27.44 -14.76 -14.65
CA THR A 90 26.56 -15.63 -13.87
C THR A 90 25.38 -16.02 -14.77
N PRO A 91 25.17 -17.32 -15.03
CA PRO A 91 24.01 -17.77 -15.79
C PRO A 91 22.72 -17.37 -15.07
N LEU A 92 21.63 -17.19 -15.85
CA LEU A 92 20.31 -16.94 -15.29
C LEU A 92 19.94 -18.09 -14.34
N THR A 93 19.49 -17.73 -13.14
CA THR A 93 18.98 -18.73 -12.18
C THR A 93 17.55 -19.07 -12.56
N GLU A 94 17.28 -20.34 -12.76
CA GLU A 94 15.99 -20.85 -13.22
C GLU A 94 15.46 -21.87 -12.21
N SER A 95 14.15 -21.89 -12.01
CA SER A 95 13.52 -22.95 -11.23
C SER A 95 13.61 -24.28 -11.99
N SER A 96 13.89 -25.37 -11.26
CA SER A 96 13.93 -26.72 -11.83
C SER A 96 12.55 -27.35 -12.00
N LEU A 97 11.50 -26.64 -11.57
CA LEU A 97 10.11 -27.07 -11.65
C LEU A 97 9.77 -27.50 -13.08
N GLN A 98 9.03 -28.59 -13.23
CA GLN A 98 8.50 -29.08 -14.50
C GLN A 98 7.00 -29.30 -14.39
N PHE A 99 6.25 -28.93 -15.43
CA PHE A 99 4.80 -29.16 -15.48
C PHE A 99 4.47 -30.26 -16.50
N ASN A 100 4.48 -31.51 -16.04
CA ASN A 100 4.27 -32.71 -16.86
C ASN A 100 2.94 -33.41 -16.52
N ARG A 101 1.81 -32.71 -16.68
CA ARG A 101 0.47 -33.28 -16.49
C ARG A 101 -0.14 -33.75 -17.81
N THR A 102 -0.47 -35.04 -17.91
CA THR A 102 -1.13 -35.65 -19.07
C THR A 102 -2.56 -36.07 -18.71
N GLY A 103 -3.57 -35.33 -19.18
CA GLY A 103 -4.97 -35.66 -18.94
C GLY A 103 -5.94 -34.51 -19.23
N TYR A 104 -7.25 -34.81 -19.27
CA TYR A 104 -8.33 -33.82 -19.28
C TYR A 104 -8.34 -33.08 -17.94
N GLY A 105 -7.39 -32.16 -17.76
CA GLY A 105 -7.28 -31.35 -16.56
C GLY A 105 -8.41 -30.33 -16.45
N SER A 106 -8.64 -29.88 -15.22
CA SER A 106 -9.45 -28.70 -14.91
C SER A 106 -8.98 -27.46 -15.71
N GLY A 107 -9.81 -26.42 -15.80
CA GLY A 107 -9.48 -25.20 -16.56
C GLY A 107 -8.10 -24.62 -16.23
N LEU A 108 -7.71 -24.64 -14.95
CA LEU A 108 -6.42 -24.13 -14.47
C LEU A 108 -5.23 -24.94 -15.00
N GLU A 109 -5.33 -26.28 -15.05
CA GLU A 109 -4.24 -27.14 -15.52
C GLU A 109 -3.99 -26.96 -17.02
N LYS A 110 -5.06 -26.75 -17.79
CA LYS A 110 -4.94 -26.40 -19.20
C LYS A 110 -4.23 -25.05 -19.38
N SER A 111 -4.67 -24.02 -18.63
CA SER A 111 -4.02 -22.70 -18.65
C SER A 111 -2.54 -22.78 -18.24
N ALA A 112 -2.21 -23.61 -17.25
CA ALA A 112 -0.83 -23.85 -16.83
C ALA A 112 0.00 -24.50 -17.94
N LEU A 113 -0.53 -25.51 -18.64
CA LEU A 113 0.15 -26.17 -19.75
C LEU A 113 0.42 -25.19 -20.91
N ASP A 114 -0.58 -24.41 -21.30
CA ASP A 114 -0.45 -23.41 -22.37
C ASP A 114 0.59 -22.34 -22.01
N ALA A 115 0.55 -21.85 -20.76
CA ALA A 115 1.50 -20.88 -20.25
C ALA A 115 2.93 -21.45 -20.17
N TRP A 116 3.09 -22.73 -19.84
CA TRP A 116 4.39 -23.39 -19.81
C TRP A 116 5.00 -23.52 -21.20
N GLN A 117 4.20 -23.90 -22.20
CA GLN A 117 4.64 -24.01 -23.59
C GLN A 117 5.09 -22.67 -24.17
N LEU A 118 4.35 -21.59 -23.88
CA LEU A 118 4.71 -20.24 -24.32
C LEU A 118 5.92 -19.70 -23.55
N GLY A 119 5.92 -19.85 -22.22
CA GLY A 119 7.00 -19.36 -21.35
C GLY A 119 8.33 -20.07 -21.61
N SER A 120 8.33 -21.38 -21.84
CA SER A 120 9.57 -22.11 -22.16
C SER A 120 10.23 -21.59 -23.43
N LYS A 121 9.44 -21.32 -24.49
CA LYS A 121 9.94 -20.72 -25.74
C LYS A 121 10.52 -19.33 -25.51
N LEU A 122 9.80 -18.47 -24.79
CA LEU A 122 10.27 -17.13 -24.44
C LEU A 122 11.55 -17.18 -23.60
N LEU A 123 11.71 -18.18 -22.74
CA LEU A 123 12.91 -18.37 -21.94
C LEU A 123 14.10 -18.78 -22.80
N ASP A 124 13.91 -19.71 -23.74
CA ASP A 124 14.96 -20.13 -24.69
C ASP A 124 15.41 -18.97 -25.59
N GLU A 125 14.46 -18.16 -26.07
CA GLU A 125 14.74 -16.91 -26.80
C GLU A 125 15.52 -15.90 -25.94
N LEU A 126 15.15 -15.78 -24.66
CA LEU A 126 15.81 -14.89 -23.71
C LEU A 126 17.25 -15.34 -23.43
N LYS A 127 17.50 -16.65 -23.30
CA LYS A 127 18.84 -17.21 -23.11
C LYS A 127 19.73 -17.04 -24.33
N SER A 128 19.19 -17.28 -25.52
CA SER A 128 19.93 -17.18 -26.79
C SER A 128 20.24 -15.73 -27.19
N SER A 129 19.50 -14.75 -26.65
CA SER A 129 19.80 -13.33 -26.84
C SER A 129 21.13 -12.94 -26.18
N PRO A 130 22.04 -12.19 -26.84
CA PRO A 130 23.34 -11.84 -26.28
C PRO A 130 23.22 -11.07 -24.96
N SER A 131 24.01 -11.44 -23.95
CA SER A 131 24.05 -10.75 -22.65
C SER A 131 24.42 -9.28 -22.82
N ALA A 132 23.65 -8.39 -22.18
CA ALA A 132 23.64 -6.96 -22.45
C ALA A 132 24.69 -6.15 -21.66
N ILE A 133 25.89 -6.71 -21.46
CA ILE A 133 27.03 -6.00 -20.85
C ILE A 133 27.97 -5.39 -21.92
N SER A 134 27.76 -5.72 -23.20
CA SER A 134 28.28 -4.87 -24.28
C SER A 134 27.40 -3.62 -24.39
N PRO A 135 27.95 -2.41 -24.57
CA PRO A 135 27.14 -1.26 -24.94
C PRO A 135 26.48 -1.58 -26.28
N LEU A 136 25.24 -2.06 -26.23
CA LEU A 136 24.40 -2.11 -27.41
C LEU A 136 24.39 -0.67 -27.96
N PRO A 137 24.60 -0.48 -29.27
CA PRO A 137 24.22 0.77 -29.91
C PRO A 137 22.80 1.09 -29.43
N PRO A 138 22.47 2.37 -29.16
CA PRO A 138 21.13 2.71 -28.69
C PRO A 138 20.14 1.96 -29.56
N LEU A 139 19.27 1.14 -28.93
CA LEU A 139 18.14 0.54 -29.63
C LEU A 139 17.57 1.65 -30.51
N PRO A 140 17.20 1.38 -31.78
CA PRO A 140 16.48 2.37 -32.55
C PRO A 140 15.31 2.76 -31.66
N GLN A 141 15.39 3.98 -31.11
CA GLN A 141 14.26 4.60 -30.48
C GLN A 141 13.23 4.47 -31.59
N LYS A 142 12.20 3.61 -31.40
CA LYS A 142 10.90 4.02 -31.88
C LYS A 142 10.80 5.40 -31.29
N THR A 143 11.00 6.40 -32.14
CA THR A 143 10.71 7.79 -31.88
C THR A 143 9.22 7.81 -31.62
N GLN A 144 8.81 7.31 -30.45
CA GLN A 144 7.68 7.87 -29.75
C GLN A 144 8.05 9.34 -29.68
N PRO A 145 7.28 10.22 -30.35
CA PRO A 145 7.57 11.63 -30.34
C PRO A 145 7.76 12.02 -28.88
N LEU A 146 8.90 12.66 -28.56
CA LEU A 146 9.22 13.13 -27.22
C LEU A 146 7.95 13.78 -26.66
N GLU A 147 7.33 13.11 -25.70
CA GLU A 147 5.97 13.44 -25.30
C GLU A 147 6.01 14.88 -24.79
N LYS A 148 5.29 15.78 -25.47
CA LYS A 148 5.38 17.20 -25.14
C LYS A 148 4.73 17.39 -23.77
N CYS A 149 5.44 18.03 -22.85
CA CYS A 149 4.91 18.44 -21.55
C CYS A 149 4.29 19.84 -21.68
N PRO A 150 2.97 19.98 -21.88
CA PRO A 150 2.35 21.30 -21.92
C PRO A 150 2.38 21.94 -20.52
N ALA A 151 2.82 23.20 -20.42
CA ALA A 151 2.80 23.95 -19.17
C ALA A 151 1.38 24.27 -18.67
N SER A 152 0.39 24.19 -19.57
CA SER A 152 -1.03 24.34 -19.27
C SER A 152 -1.89 23.56 -20.26
N LEU A 153 -3.06 23.13 -19.81
CA LEU A 153 -4.04 22.39 -20.57
C LEU A 153 -5.43 22.98 -20.33
N SER A 154 -6.25 23.09 -21.37
CA SER A 154 -7.64 23.55 -21.27
C SER A 154 -8.53 22.59 -22.04
N ILE A 155 -9.57 22.08 -21.38
CA ILE A 155 -10.50 21.10 -21.94
C ILE A 155 -11.92 21.55 -21.63
N THR A 156 -12.80 21.45 -22.63
CA THR A 156 -14.24 21.70 -22.50
C THR A 156 -14.98 20.45 -22.03
N GLY A 157 -16.16 20.60 -21.44
CA GLY A 157 -17.00 19.46 -21.04
C GLY A 157 -17.28 18.46 -22.17
N ALA A 158 -17.48 18.93 -23.40
CA ALA A 158 -17.70 18.07 -24.56
C ALA A 158 -16.48 17.18 -24.88
N GLN A 159 -15.29 17.77 -24.86
CA GLN A 159 -14.03 17.04 -25.09
C GLN A 159 -13.75 16.03 -23.98
N LEU A 160 -14.09 16.35 -22.73
CA LEU A 160 -13.95 15.42 -21.61
C LEU A 160 -14.79 14.14 -21.82
N LEU A 161 -16.01 14.28 -22.33
CA LEU A 161 -16.89 13.15 -22.63
C LEU A 161 -16.33 12.26 -23.75
N GLU A 162 -15.74 12.87 -24.79
CA GLU A 162 -15.04 12.13 -25.86
C GLU A 162 -13.85 11.32 -25.31
N GLN A 163 -13.18 11.85 -24.29
CA GLN A 163 -12.06 11.20 -23.59
C GLN A 163 -12.50 10.29 -22.43
N LYS A 164 -13.78 9.88 -22.37
CA LYS A 164 -14.33 8.99 -21.33
C LYS A 164 -14.07 9.49 -19.90
N ASN A 165 -14.16 10.81 -19.71
CA ASN A 165 -13.90 11.50 -18.46
C ASN A 165 -12.50 11.32 -17.87
N LEU A 166 -11.50 11.15 -18.73
CA LEU A 166 -10.10 11.03 -18.35
C LEU A 166 -9.26 12.06 -19.11
N ILE A 167 -8.43 12.79 -18.38
CA ILE A 167 -7.49 13.76 -18.91
C ILE A 167 -6.08 13.28 -18.60
N GLU A 168 -5.21 13.27 -19.59
CA GLU A 168 -3.80 12.98 -19.39
C GLU A 168 -3.03 14.24 -18.96
N LEU A 169 -2.16 14.06 -17.97
CA LEU A 169 -1.17 15.04 -17.50
C LEU A 169 0.20 14.41 -17.76
N PRO A 170 0.75 14.48 -19.00
CA PRO A 170 1.85 13.62 -19.44
C PRO A 170 3.07 13.64 -18.51
N CYS A 171 3.35 14.78 -17.90
CA CYS A 171 4.53 15.01 -17.07
C CYS A 171 4.19 15.18 -15.59
N GLY A 172 2.96 14.83 -15.21
CA GLY A 172 2.46 14.93 -13.84
C GLY A 172 2.18 16.36 -13.40
N MET A 173 2.25 16.57 -12.09
CA MET A 173 2.15 17.87 -11.43
C MET A 173 3.48 18.23 -10.75
N THR A 174 3.65 19.50 -10.39
CA THR A 174 4.76 20.01 -9.58
C THR A 174 4.24 20.97 -8.51
N LEU A 175 5.12 21.45 -7.63
CA LEU A 175 4.76 22.42 -6.60
C LEU A 175 4.16 23.68 -7.24
N GLY A 176 2.98 24.10 -6.79
CA GLY A 176 2.25 25.24 -7.35
C GLY A 176 1.44 24.92 -8.62
N SER A 177 1.48 23.70 -9.15
CA SER A 177 0.51 23.25 -10.14
C SER A 177 -0.91 23.38 -9.60
N HIS A 178 -1.84 23.79 -10.45
CA HIS A 178 -3.24 23.92 -10.08
C HIS A 178 -4.17 23.47 -11.20
N ILE A 179 -5.32 22.94 -10.79
CA ILE A 179 -6.38 22.45 -11.67
C ILE A 179 -7.68 23.15 -11.24
N THR A 180 -8.26 23.91 -12.17
CA THR A 180 -9.53 24.59 -12.00
C THR A 180 -10.62 23.85 -12.76
N LEU A 181 -11.71 23.52 -12.07
CA LEU A 181 -12.90 22.86 -12.58
C LEU A 181 -14.08 23.81 -12.45
N VAL A 182 -14.77 24.05 -13.56
CA VAL A 182 -16.04 24.78 -13.60
C VAL A 182 -17.15 23.80 -13.93
N ALA A 183 -18.09 23.60 -13.01
CA ALA A 183 -19.11 22.55 -13.15
C ALA A 183 -20.38 22.80 -12.34
N ARG A 184 -21.42 22.01 -12.63
CA ARG A 184 -22.69 21.98 -11.89
C ARG A 184 -22.95 20.55 -11.38
N PRO A 185 -23.18 20.32 -10.09
CA PRO A 185 -23.62 19.01 -9.62
C PRO A 185 -25.05 18.74 -10.10
N ARG A 186 -25.35 17.51 -10.50
CA ARG A 186 -26.71 17.14 -10.91
C ARG A 186 -27.64 17.00 -9.71
N ALA A 187 -28.93 17.21 -9.97
CA ALA A 187 -29.99 16.97 -9.00
C ALA A 187 -29.95 15.52 -8.48
N ALA A 188 -30.32 15.33 -7.22
CA ALA A 188 -30.33 13.99 -6.64
C ALA A 188 -31.37 13.09 -7.32
N HIS A 189 -30.98 11.84 -7.57
CA HIS A 189 -31.82 10.84 -8.19
C HIS A 189 -31.99 9.63 -7.25
N GLU A 190 -33.04 8.84 -7.49
CA GLU A 190 -33.26 7.60 -6.76
C GLU A 190 -32.21 6.55 -7.14
N GLU A 191 -31.60 5.92 -6.15
CA GLU A 191 -30.68 4.78 -6.30
C GLU A 191 -31.19 3.60 -5.45
N TYR A 192 -31.45 2.49 -6.12
CA TYR A 192 -32.05 1.28 -5.54
C TYR A 192 -31.00 0.30 -4.99
N ASP A 193 -29.73 0.46 -5.39
CA ASP A 193 -28.56 -0.24 -4.86
C ASP A 193 -27.45 0.77 -4.51
N PRO A 194 -27.66 1.63 -3.49
CA PRO A 194 -26.72 2.70 -3.20
C PRO A 194 -25.45 2.15 -2.57
N LYS A 195 -24.31 2.31 -3.25
CA LYS A 195 -22.99 1.92 -2.75
C LYS A 195 -22.53 2.68 -1.50
N ILE A 196 -23.27 3.72 -1.12
CA ILE A 196 -22.95 4.66 -0.04
C ILE A 196 -23.80 4.46 1.21
N LYS A 197 -24.86 3.64 1.13
CA LYS A 197 -25.75 3.32 2.24
C LYS A 197 -26.43 1.97 2.01
N GLU A 198 -26.33 1.05 2.96
CA GLU A 198 -27.07 -0.21 2.88
C GLU A 198 -28.56 0.04 3.17
N LEU A 199 -29.43 -0.32 2.22
CA LEU A 199 -30.89 -0.20 2.38
C LEU A 199 -31.42 -1.44 3.10
N ARG A 200 -32.30 -1.23 4.10
CA ARG A 200 -32.99 -2.35 4.74
C ARG A 200 -34.10 -2.90 3.83
N PRO A 201 -34.45 -4.21 3.94
CA PRO A 201 -35.55 -4.78 3.17
C PRO A 201 -36.86 -3.99 3.35
N GLY A 202 -37.36 -3.37 2.29
CA GLY A 202 -38.58 -2.55 2.30
C GLY A 202 -38.36 -1.02 2.45
N GLU A 203 -37.12 -0.54 2.60
CA GLU A 203 -36.79 0.88 2.49
C GLU A 203 -36.88 1.36 1.02
N LYS A 204 -37.33 2.60 0.82
CA LYS A 204 -37.36 3.24 -0.51
C LYS A 204 -35.93 3.54 -1.01
N ALA A 205 -35.78 3.71 -2.32
CA ALA A 205 -34.53 4.12 -2.96
C ALA A 205 -33.91 5.35 -2.26
N ALA A 206 -32.58 5.34 -2.09
CA ALA A 206 -31.87 6.48 -1.53
C ALA A 206 -31.78 7.59 -2.58
N LEU A 207 -32.01 8.85 -2.18
CA LEU A 207 -31.70 9.99 -3.03
C LEU A 207 -30.21 10.29 -2.97
N VAL A 208 -29.52 10.16 -4.10
CA VAL A 208 -28.06 10.31 -4.21
C VAL A 208 -27.72 11.43 -5.18
N SER A 209 -26.75 12.26 -4.78
CA SER A 209 -26.05 13.22 -5.65
C SER A 209 -24.61 13.30 -5.16
N GLN A 210 -23.69 12.74 -5.95
CA GLN A 210 -22.27 12.66 -5.60
C GLN A 210 -21.39 12.73 -6.85
N PHE A 211 -20.23 13.36 -6.74
CA PHE A 211 -19.23 13.31 -7.79
C PHE A 211 -17.85 13.10 -7.22
N ARG A 212 -16.91 12.66 -8.05
CA ARG A 212 -15.52 12.47 -7.66
C ARG A 212 -14.57 13.08 -8.68
N MET A 213 -13.52 13.68 -8.16
CA MET A 213 -12.35 14.14 -8.90
C MET A 213 -11.13 13.36 -8.40
N GLU A 214 -10.44 12.69 -9.31
CA GLU A 214 -9.38 11.74 -8.97
C GLU A 214 -8.08 12.08 -9.71
N LEU A 215 -6.98 12.27 -8.97
CA LEU A 215 -5.63 12.26 -9.54
C LEU A 215 -5.13 10.82 -9.62
N LEU A 216 -4.70 10.40 -10.82
CA LEU A 216 -4.38 9.01 -11.14
C LEU A 216 -2.90 8.83 -11.49
N GLY A 217 -2.30 7.76 -10.97
CA GLY A 217 -0.95 7.33 -11.30
C GLY A 217 -0.87 6.39 -12.50
N MET A 218 -1.28 6.86 -13.68
CA MET A 218 -1.46 6.00 -14.88
C MET A 218 -0.18 5.35 -15.38
N ARG A 219 1.00 5.86 -14.98
CA ARG A 219 2.32 5.32 -15.36
C ARG A 219 3.03 4.58 -14.22
N MET A 220 2.39 4.46 -13.05
CA MET A 220 3.01 3.84 -11.88
C MET A 220 2.94 2.31 -11.90
N VAL A 221 1.85 1.78 -12.41
CA VAL A 221 1.57 0.34 -12.50
C VAL A 221 1.20 0.02 -13.94
N ASP A 222 1.56 -1.16 -14.40
CA ASP A 222 1.37 -1.55 -15.80
C ASP A 222 0.64 -2.89 -15.86
N GLY A 223 -0.51 -2.89 -16.54
CA GLY A 223 -1.47 -4.00 -16.55
C GLY A 223 -2.44 -4.05 -15.35
N GLU A 224 -2.32 -3.12 -14.41
CA GLU A 224 -3.20 -2.99 -13.23
C GLU A 224 -4.05 -1.71 -13.28
N GLU A 225 -5.09 -1.61 -12.44
CA GLU A 225 -5.83 -0.35 -12.29
C GLU A 225 -4.91 0.74 -11.70
N PRO A 226 -4.88 1.95 -12.28
CA PRO A 226 -4.07 3.05 -11.76
C PRO A 226 -4.38 3.36 -10.29
N PRO A 227 -3.36 3.63 -9.46
CA PRO A 227 -3.58 4.12 -8.11
C PRO A 227 -4.23 5.50 -8.14
N ARG A 228 -5.03 5.79 -7.11
CA ARG A 228 -5.68 7.08 -6.90
C ARG A 228 -4.82 7.85 -5.91
N ILE A 229 -4.03 8.79 -6.40
CA ILE A 229 -3.12 9.63 -5.60
C ILE A 229 -3.94 10.53 -4.68
N LEU A 230 -4.99 11.14 -5.24
CA LEU A 230 -6.02 11.87 -4.53
C LEU A 230 -7.37 11.41 -5.06
N HIS A 231 -8.24 10.94 -4.19
CA HIS A 231 -9.66 10.72 -4.44
C HIS A 231 -10.43 11.79 -3.68
N PHE A 232 -10.94 12.80 -4.37
CA PHE A 232 -11.76 13.86 -3.80
C PHE A 232 -13.23 13.59 -4.14
N ASN A 233 -14.06 13.33 -3.14
CA ASN A 233 -15.43 12.83 -3.31
C ASN A 233 -16.44 13.63 -2.47
N PRO A 234 -16.94 14.76 -3.01
CA PRO A 234 -18.08 15.46 -2.44
C PRO A 234 -19.38 14.67 -2.58
N ARG A 235 -20.04 14.43 -1.45
CA ARG A 235 -21.37 13.84 -1.36
C ARG A 235 -22.35 14.93 -0.96
N ILE A 236 -23.28 15.26 -1.85
CA ILE A 236 -24.29 16.30 -1.61
C ILE A 236 -25.50 15.67 -0.90
N LYS A 237 -25.89 14.46 -1.31
CA LYS A 237 -26.92 13.63 -0.67
C LYS A 237 -26.56 12.14 -0.74
N GLY A 238 -27.12 11.37 0.20
CA GLY A 238 -27.05 9.91 0.22
C GLY A 238 -25.99 9.31 1.14
N ASP A 239 -25.16 10.14 1.78
CA ASP A 239 -24.19 9.66 2.78
C ASP A 239 -24.89 9.07 4.01
N PHE A 240 -24.26 8.07 4.63
CA PHE A 240 -24.81 7.38 5.82
C PHE A 240 -25.04 8.32 7.01
N SER A 241 -24.30 9.44 7.11
CA SER A 241 -24.51 10.46 8.14
C SER A 241 -25.81 11.25 7.96
N GLY A 242 -26.45 11.15 6.78
CA GLY A 242 -27.59 11.97 6.38
C GLY A 242 -27.23 13.42 6.03
N ARG A 243 -25.93 13.78 6.07
CA ARG A 243 -25.44 15.14 5.85
C ARG A 243 -24.49 15.20 4.64
N PRO A 244 -24.35 16.38 4.00
CA PRO A 244 -23.32 16.56 3.00
C PRO A 244 -21.92 16.42 3.61
N VAL A 245 -21.02 15.74 2.91
CA VAL A 245 -19.65 15.45 3.37
C VAL A 245 -18.69 15.47 2.19
N ILE A 246 -17.47 15.92 2.44
CA ILE A 246 -16.36 15.73 1.49
C ILE A 246 -15.47 14.62 2.04
N GLU A 247 -15.34 13.53 1.31
CA GLU A 247 -14.40 12.46 1.62
C GLU A 247 -13.16 12.57 0.74
N GLN A 248 -11.99 12.45 1.34
CA GLN A 248 -10.71 12.45 0.67
C GLN A 248 -9.89 11.22 1.04
N ASN A 249 -9.30 10.58 0.04
CA ASN A 249 -8.50 9.39 0.29
C ASN A 249 -7.45 9.15 -0.81
N THR A 250 -6.67 8.09 -0.64
CA THR A 250 -5.69 7.59 -1.60
C THR A 250 -5.86 6.08 -1.69
N CYS A 251 -5.65 5.51 -2.88
CA CYS A 251 -5.76 4.08 -3.13
C CYS A 251 -4.53 3.57 -3.89
N TYR A 252 -3.90 2.51 -3.37
CA TYR A 252 -2.80 1.80 -4.02
C TYR A 252 -3.16 0.32 -4.13
N ARG A 253 -3.03 -0.28 -5.32
CA ARG A 253 -3.40 -1.69 -5.59
C ARG A 253 -4.77 -2.09 -5.01
N MET A 254 -5.79 -1.25 -5.27
CA MET A 254 -7.16 -1.42 -4.77
C MET A 254 -7.35 -1.32 -3.26
N GLN A 255 -6.31 -0.97 -2.49
CA GLN A 255 -6.42 -0.68 -1.07
C GLN A 255 -6.53 0.80 -0.80
N TRP A 256 -7.66 1.16 -0.23
CA TRP A 256 -7.91 2.48 0.33
C TRP A 256 -7.15 2.63 1.65
N ALA A 257 -6.47 3.76 1.79
CA ALA A 257 -5.93 4.15 3.08
C ALA A 257 -7.05 4.72 3.99
N VAL A 258 -6.72 5.16 5.21
CA VAL A 258 -7.73 5.71 6.14
C VAL A 258 -8.36 6.95 5.53
N PRO A 259 -9.69 7.07 5.38
CA PRO A 259 -10.31 8.23 4.75
C PRO A 259 -10.21 9.48 5.64
N LEU A 260 -10.01 10.64 5.02
CA LEU A 260 -10.17 11.96 5.65
C LEU A 260 -11.56 12.49 5.29
N ARG A 261 -12.44 12.58 6.29
CA ARG A 261 -13.80 13.09 6.11
C ARG A 261 -13.91 14.50 6.64
N CYS A 262 -14.40 15.41 5.80
CA CYS A 262 -14.67 16.78 6.15
C CYS A 262 -16.18 16.99 6.17
N GLU A 263 -16.74 17.03 7.37
CA GLU A 263 -18.18 17.15 7.65
C GLU A 263 -18.62 18.60 7.95
N GLY A 264 -17.68 19.55 7.92
CA GLY A 264 -17.94 20.95 8.22
C GLY A 264 -17.68 21.37 9.67
N TRP A 265 -16.97 20.55 10.44
CA TRP A 265 -16.42 20.93 11.74
C TRP A 265 -14.98 21.43 11.52
N GLU A 266 -14.65 22.61 12.05
CA GLU A 266 -13.27 23.12 12.01
C GLU A 266 -12.36 22.11 12.71
N SER A 267 -11.37 21.56 12.00
CA SER A 267 -10.31 20.78 12.63
C SER A 267 -9.68 21.59 13.77
N ASN A 268 -9.44 20.96 14.93
CA ASN A 268 -8.86 21.66 16.08
C ASN A 268 -7.53 22.32 15.67
N ALA A 269 -7.26 23.56 16.11
CA ALA A 269 -6.00 24.25 15.79
C ALA A 269 -4.73 23.58 16.38
N GLY A 270 -4.89 22.52 17.18
CA GLY A 270 -3.82 21.64 17.64
C GLY A 270 -3.66 20.35 16.84
N GLU A 271 -4.47 20.13 15.80
CA GLU A 271 -4.29 19.07 14.80
C GLU A 271 -3.28 19.53 13.73
N ASP A 272 -2.54 18.57 13.16
CA ASP A 272 -1.64 18.81 12.03
C ASP A 272 -2.37 19.53 10.89
N THR A 273 -2.05 20.81 10.69
CA THR A 273 -2.39 21.57 9.49
C THR A 273 -1.63 21.04 8.28
N VAL A 274 -2.04 21.46 7.08
CA VAL A 274 -1.31 21.24 5.83
C VAL A 274 -0.94 22.60 5.28
N ASP A 275 0.35 22.96 5.25
CA ASP A 275 0.81 24.29 4.84
C ASP A 275 0.14 25.45 5.61
N GLY A 276 -0.14 25.22 6.90
CA GLY A 276 -0.85 26.16 7.75
C GLY A 276 -2.36 26.26 7.49
N GLN A 277 -2.91 25.48 6.55
CA GLN A 277 -4.36 25.35 6.30
C GLN A 277 -4.96 24.20 7.10
N VAL A 278 -6.22 24.36 7.51
CA VAL A 278 -6.97 23.29 8.20
C VAL A 278 -7.31 22.15 7.22
N LYS A 279 -7.37 20.92 7.73
CA LYS A 279 -7.85 19.78 6.95
C LYS A 279 -9.33 19.89 6.60
N CYS A 280 -10.13 20.54 7.45
CA CYS A 280 -11.55 20.77 7.21
C CYS A 280 -11.97 22.15 7.72
N GLU A 281 -12.60 22.93 6.83
CA GLU A 281 -13.20 24.21 7.17
C GLU A 281 -14.58 24.04 7.80
N LYS A 282 -14.98 25.01 8.63
CA LYS A 282 -16.32 25.04 9.18
C LYS A 282 -17.35 25.46 8.12
N TRP A 283 -18.46 24.72 8.04
CA TRP A 283 -19.64 25.11 7.28
C TRP A 283 -20.96 24.73 7.98
N ILE A 284 -22.02 25.50 7.72
CA ILE A 284 -23.38 25.31 8.22
C ILE A 284 -24.08 24.25 7.37
N SER A 285 -24.71 23.28 8.01
CA SER A 285 -25.61 22.35 7.34
C SER A 285 -26.97 23.02 7.12
N ASN A 286 -27.63 22.78 5.98
CA ASN A 286 -28.94 23.38 5.68
C ASN A 286 -30.04 23.05 6.73
N GLU A 287 -29.83 22.07 7.61
CA GLU A 287 -30.74 21.77 8.73
C GLU A 287 -30.63 22.72 9.93
N ASP A 288 -29.50 23.40 10.11
CA ASP A 288 -29.30 24.39 11.19
C ASP A 288 -30.12 25.67 10.97
N ASN A 289 -30.72 25.83 9.78
CA ASN A 289 -31.63 26.94 9.45
C ASN A 289 -33.05 26.79 10.03
N GLN A 290 -33.35 25.76 10.84
CA GLN A 290 -34.64 25.66 11.53
C GLN A 290 -34.76 26.53 12.80
N SER A 291 -33.73 27.31 13.17
CA SER A 291 -33.93 28.40 14.13
C SER A 291 -34.55 29.62 13.43
N ASN A 292 -35.83 29.84 13.68
CA ASN A 292 -36.62 30.99 13.24
C ASN A 292 -36.09 32.34 13.81
N GLU A 293 -34.95 32.84 13.33
CA GLU A 293 -34.63 34.27 13.47
C GLU A 293 -35.01 35.02 12.18
N PRO A 294 -35.91 36.03 12.23
CA PRO A 294 -36.24 36.83 11.06
C PRO A 294 -34.99 37.57 10.57
N LYS A 295 -34.82 37.63 9.23
CA LYS A 295 -33.70 38.32 8.54
C LYS A 295 -33.50 39.76 9.02
N ASP A 296 -34.55 40.36 9.59
CA ASP A 296 -34.55 41.73 10.08
C ASP A 296 -33.92 41.92 11.48
N ALA A 297 -33.67 40.84 12.23
CA ALA A 297 -32.96 40.92 13.52
C ALA A 297 -31.43 40.77 13.37
N TRP A 298 -30.98 40.10 12.30
CA TRP A 298 -29.58 39.80 12.03
C TRP A 298 -28.73 41.04 11.70
N TRP A 299 -29.29 41.99 10.94
CA TRP A 299 -28.57 43.23 10.60
C TRP A 299 -28.43 44.18 11.80
N LEU A 300 -29.41 44.19 12.71
CA LEU A 300 -29.40 45.06 13.90
C LEU A 300 -28.29 44.67 14.89
N LYS A 301 -28.02 43.36 15.05
CA LYS A 301 -26.90 42.85 15.88
C LYS A 301 -25.52 43.20 15.30
N ARG A 302 -25.43 43.46 13.99
CA ARG A 302 -24.20 43.77 13.26
C ARG A 302 -23.71 45.22 13.47
N LEU A 303 -24.62 46.12 13.85
CA LEU A 303 -24.31 47.54 14.10
C LEU A 303 -23.79 47.81 15.53
N ILE A 304 -23.91 46.86 16.46
CA ILE A 304 -23.62 47.09 17.89
C ILE A 304 -22.34 46.38 18.37
N LYS A 305 -21.70 45.52 17.57
CA LYS A 305 -20.54 44.71 18.02
C LYS A 305 -19.19 45.39 17.71
N ARG A 306 -18.38 45.60 18.75
CA ARG A 306 -17.05 46.28 18.74
C ARG A 306 -15.99 45.54 17.92
N ARG A 307 -15.05 46.33 17.38
CA ARG A 307 -13.96 46.07 16.42
C ARG A 307 -12.91 44.99 16.76
N THR A 308 -13.09 44.15 17.77
CA THR A 308 -12.03 43.22 18.24
C THR A 308 -12.37 41.73 18.19
N ASP A 309 -13.57 41.32 17.75
CA ASP A 309 -13.86 39.92 17.44
C ASP A 309 -13.61 39.66 15.94
N LYS A 310 -12.69 38.74 15.60
CA LYS A 310 -12.66 38.13 14.26
C LYS A 310 -14.04 37.50 14.03
N VAL A 311 -14.85 38.08 13.15
CA VAL A 311 -16.17 37.54 12.79
C VAL A 311 -15.96 36.20 12.11
N LYS A 312 -16.16 35.09 12.83
CA LYS A 312 -16.28 33.75 12.24
C LYS A 312 -17.59 33.73 11.46
N VAL A 313 -17.51 33.97 10.16
CA VAL A 313 -18.65 33.82 9.25
C VAL A 313 -18.79 32.33 8.97
N ASP A 314 -19.85 31.72 9.48
CA ASP A 314 -20.21 30.36 9.14
C ASP A 314 -20.90 30.35 7.76
N TRP A 315 -20.49 29.47 6.86
CA TRP A 315 -20.90 29.44 5.43
C TRP A 315 -21.57 28.11 5.08
N PRO A 316 -22.45 28.01 4.07
CA PRO A 316 -23.07 26.74 3.70
C PRO A 316 -22.07 25.76 3.05
N TYR A 317 -22.48 24.49 2.96
CA TYR A 317 -21.77 23.47 2.19
C TYR A 317 -21.46 23.96 0.75
N PRO A 318 -20.22 23.79 0.24
CA PRO A 318 -19.75 24.46 -0.96
C PRO A 318 -20.37 23.95 -2.27
N PHE A 319 -21.00 22.78 -2.28
CA PHE A 319 -21.60 22.21 -3.49
C PHE A 319 -23.13 22.14 -3.37
N VAL A 320 -23.83 22.67 -4.36
CA VAL A 320 -25.30 22.71 -4.38
C VAL A 320 -25.80 22.21 -5.73
N GLU A 321 -26.81 21.34 -5.70
CA GLU A 321 -27.46 20.79 -6.90
C GLU A 321 -27.84 21.91 -7.89
N ASN A 322 -27.50 21.70 -9.16
CA ASN A 322 -27.73 22.58 -10.31
C ASN A 322 -27.10 23.97 -10.24
N LYS A 323 -26.26 24.25 -9.23
CA LYS A 323 -25.52 25.52 -9.12
C LYS A 323 -24.12 25.36 -9.66
N LEU A 324 -23.66 26.38 -10.38
CA LEU A 324 -22.29 26.48 -10.85
C LEU A 324 -21.36 26.71 -9.67
N PHE A 325 -20.25 26.00 -9.65
CA PHE A 325 -19.12 26.25 -8.75
C PHE A 325 -17.82 26.30 -9.55
N VAL A 326 -16.83 27.00 -8.99
CA VAL A 326 -15.44 26.99 -9.46
C VAL A 326 -14.57 26.35 -8.40
N LEU A 327 -14.11 25.13 -8.65
CA LEU A 327 -13.17 24.43 -7.77
C LEU A 327 -11.75 24.62 -8.28
N THR A 328 -10.82 24.94 -7.40
CA THR A 328 -9.38 24.96 -7.69
C THR A 328 -8.66 24.03 -6.73
N LEU A 329 -8.03 22.99 -7.29
CA LEU A 329 -7.06 22.13 -6.62
C LEU A 329 -5.68 22.76 -6.79
N THR A 330 -4.92 22.94 -5.71
CA THR A 330 -3.54 23.45 -5.76
C THR A 330 -2.59 22.49 -5.05
N ALA A 331 -1.45 22.20 -5.68
CA ALA A 331 -0.37 21.43 -5.08
C ALA A 331 0.50 22.35 -4.19
N GLY A 332 0.36 22.21 -2.87
CA GLY A 332 1.17 22.88 -1.85
C GLY A 332 2.48 22.15 -1.55
N LEU A 333 3.13 22.52 -0.44
CA LEU A 333 4.38 21.90 -0.03
C LEU A 333 4.12 20.61 0.79
N GLU A 334 3.10 20.61 1.63
CA GLU A 334 2.73 19.50 2.50
C GLU A 334 1.50 18.71 2.01
N GLY A 335 0.74 19.24 1.05
CA GLY A 335 -0.43 18.56 0.53
C GLY A 335 -1.18 19.27 -0.59
N TYR A 336 -2.36 18.76 -0.92
CA TYR A 336 -3.27 19.37 -1.88
C TYR A 336 -4.28 20.27 -1.15
N HIS A 337 -4.54 21.45 -1.69
CA HIS A 337 -5.53 22.40 -1.17
C HIS A 337 -6.69 22.52 -2.15
N ILE A 338 -7.91 22.43 -1.63
CA ILE A 338 -9.13 22.56 -2.41
C ILE A 338 -9.80 23.88 -2.02
N ASN A 339 -9.95 24.75 -3.01
CA ASN A 339 -10.70 25.99 -2.89
C ASN A 339 -11.96 25.90 -3.76
N VAL A 340 -13.09 26.41 -3.27
CA VAL A 340 -14.33 26.52 -4.03
C VAL A 340 -14.79 27.97 -4.00
N ASP A 341 -15.06 28.54 -5.17
CA ASP A 341 -15.44 29.94 -5.38
C ASP A 341 -14.49 30.93 -4.69
N GLY A 342 -13.18 30.62 -4.75
CA GLY A 342 -12.10 31.43 -4.19
C GLY A 342 -11.87 31.24 -2.68
N ARG A 343 -12.67 30.42 -1.99
CA ARG A 343 -12.51 30.12 -0.56
C ARG A 343 -11.89 28.75 -0.35
N HIS A 344 -10.91 28.65 0.55
CA HIS A 344 -10.42 27.35 1.02
C HIS A 344 -11.55 26.54 1.67
N VAL A 345 -11.61 25.23 1.38
CA VAL A 345 -12.63 24.30 1.88
C VAL A 345 -11.99 23.17 2.67
N THR A 346 -10.94 22.57 2.12
CA THR A 346 -10.29 21.41 2.74
C THR A 346 -8.88 21.24 2.18
N SER A 347 -8.00 20.67 3.00
CA SER A 347 -6.64 20.30 2.63
C SER A 347 -6.40 18.82 2.88
N PHE A 348 -5.73 18.16 1.93
CA PHE A 348 -5.35 16.76 2.01
C PHE A 348 -3.83 16.63 2.05
N PRO A 349 -3.23 16.16 3.16
CA PRO A 349 -1.78 16.00 3.25
C PRO A 349 -1.29 14.96 2.25
N TYR A 350 -0.09 15.17 1.70
CA TYR A 350 0.55 14.14 0.88
C TYR A 350 0.73 12.86 1.68
N ARG A 351 0.34 11.74 1.08
CA ARG A 351 0.56 10.41 1.66
C ARG A 351 1.84 9.83 1.12
N THR A 352 2.63 9.27 2.02
CA THR A 352 3.83 8.53 1.64
C THR A 352 3.41 7.44 0.67
N GLY A 353 4.08 7.39 -0.47
CA GLY A 353 3.79 6.45 -1.55
C GLY A 353 3.68 7.11 -2.92
N PHE A 354 3.37 8.41 -2.95
CA PHE A 354 3.11 9.17 -4.18
C PHE A 354 3.84 10.51 -4.18
N THR A 355 4.06 11.04 -5.38
CA THR A 355 4.53 12.39 -5.64
C THR A 355 3.61 13.12 -6.58
N LEU A 356 3.86 14.42 -6.69
CA LEU A 356 3.19 15.26 -7.67
C LEU A 356 3.44 14.79 -9.10
N GLU A 357 4.65 14.32 -9.41
CA GLU A 357 5.02 13.81 -10.74
C GLU A 357 4.24 12.54 -11.11
N ASP A 358 3.88 11.73 -10.11
CA ASP A 358 3.09 10.52 -10.33
C ASP A 358 1.66 10.83 -10.79
N ALA A 359 1.15 12.04 -10.57
CA ALA A 359 -0.22 12.45 -10.94
C ALA A 359 -0.36 12.70 -12.45
N THR A 360 -0.23 11.63 -13.23
CA THR A 360 -0.21 11.68 -14.69
C THR A 360 -1.58 11.65 -15.35
N GLY A 361 -2.66 11.54 -14.56
CA GLY A 361 -4.03 11.58 -15.06
C GLY A 361 -4.99 12.27 -14.10
N LEU A 362 -6.07 12.81 -14.64
CA LEU A 362 -7.19 13.40 -13.91
C LEU A 362 -8.49 12.76 -14.42
N SER A 363 -9.30 12.19 -13.51
CA SER A 363 -10.61 11.64 -13.84
C SER A 363 -11.73 12.33 -13.07
N LEU A 364 -12.87 12.52 -13.73
CA LEU A 364 -14.07 13.14 -13.15
C LEU A 364 -15.29 12.26 -13.41
N ASN A 365 -15.94 11.78 -12.35
CA ASN A 365 -17.05 10.85 -12.49
C ASN A 365 -18.19 11.18 -11.52
N GLY A 366 -19.37 10.62 -11.79
CA GLY A 366 -20.57 10.80 -10.96
C GLY A 366 -21.50 11.89 -11.48
N ASP A 367 -22.25 12.49 -10.57
CA ASP A 367 -23.37 13.42 -10.78
C ASP A 367 -22.89 14.85 -10.98
N ILE A 368 -22.12 15.06 -12.05
CA ILE A 368 -21.53 16.35 -12.37
C ILE A 368 -21.61 16.64 -13.87
N ASP A 369 -22.00 17.87 -14.19
CA ASP A 369 -21.98 18.43 -15.53
C ASP A 369 -20.82 19.42 -15.62
N VAL A 370 -19.76 19.02 -16.31
CA VAL A 370 -18.52 19.80 -16.45
C VAL A 370 -18.66 20.80 -17.58
N GLU A 371 -18.34 22.06 -17.31
CA GLU A 371 -18.30 23.13 -18.31
C GLU A 371 -16.89 23.25 -18.90
N SER A 372 -15.89 23.37 -18.03
CA SER A 372 -14.48 23.44 -18.44
C SER A 372 -13.53 23.00 -17.33
N ILE A 373 -12.34 22.57 -17.76
CA ILE A 373 -11.21 22.23 -16.91
C ILE A 373 -9.99 22.96 -17.43
N TYR A 374 -9.25 23.58 -16.52
CA TYR A 374 -8.02 24.27 -16.81
C TYR A 374 -6.93 23.82 -15.84
N ALA A 375 -5.86 23.22 -16.35
CA ALA A 375 -4.68 22.87 -15.57
C ALA A 375 -3.53 23.78 -15.97
N ALA A 376 -2.80 24.33 -15.01
CA ALA A 376 -1.69 25.24 -15.28
C ALA A 376 -0.58 25.11 -14.24
N SER A 377 0.54 25.79 -14.53
CA SER A 377 1.81 25.63 -13.81
C SER A 377 2.24 24.15 -13.78
N LEU A 378 1.96 23.41 -14.85
CA LEU A 378 2.38 22.03 -15.02
C LEU A 378 3.88 21.99 -15.37
N PRO A 379 4.59 20.90 -15.02
CA PRO A 379 5.99 20.73 -15.38
C PRO A 379 6.17 20.74 -16.90
N ASN A 380 7.20 21.43 -17.38
CA ASN A 380 7.53 21.59 -18.80
C ASN A 380 8.46 20.50 -19.35
N SER A 381 8.85 19.56 -18.49
CA SER A 381 9.69 18.42 -18.80
C SER A 381 9.35 17.30 -17.83
N HIS A 382 9.62 16.06 -18.20
CA HIS A 382 9.74 15.01 -17.21
C HIS A 382 10.90 15.39 -16.30
N LEU A 383 10.62 15.76 -15.05
CA LEU A 383 11.61 15.68 -14.00
C LEU A 383 12.17 14.26 -14.08
N SER A 384 13.47 14.18 -14.36
CA SER A 384 14.13 12.96 -14.81
C SER A 384 14.35 12.03 -13.62
N THR A 385 13.25 11.58 -13.05
CA THR A 385 13.15 10.56 -12.01
C THR A 385 12.29 9.43 -12.54
N ASP A 386 12.48 9.07 -13.81
CA ASP A 386 12.06 7.77 -14.31
C ASP A 386 12.76 6.71 -13.44
N PRO A 387 12.04 6.00 -12.55
CA PRO A 387 12.64 5.04 -11.64
C PRO A 387 13.33 3.90 -12.40
N GLN A 388 12.98 3.72 -13.68
CA GLN A 388 13.60 2.76 -14.58
C GLN A 388 14.89 3.28 -15.22
N ARG A 389 15.16 4.59 -15.28
CA ARG A 389 16.34 5.14 -15.98
C ARG A 389 17.52 5.47 -15.09
N ASN A 390 17.32 5.72 -13.81
CA ASN A 390 18.42 5.69 -12.84
C ASN A 390 18.41 4.33 -12.16
N LEU A 391 18.66 3.30 -12.97
CA LEU A 391 19.10 1.98 -12.56
C LEU A 391 20.31 2.16 -11.64
N ASP A 392 20.06 2.28 -10.34
CA ASP A 392 21.08 2.21 -9.30
C ASP A 392 21.51 0.73 -9.17
N MET A 393 22.03 0.20 -10.29
CA MET A 393 22.71 -1.08 -10.44
C MET A 393 24.05 -0.97 -9.72
N SER A 394 23.97 -0.76 -8.41
CA SER A 394 25.11 -0.68 -7.53
C SER A 394 25.48 -2.08 -7.06
N PRO A 395 26.77 -2.46 -7.09
CA PRO A 395 27.24 -3.74 -6.57
C PRO A 395 26.84 -3.99 -5.11
N GLN A 396 26.61 -2.92 -4.34
CA GLN A 396 26.20 -3.02 -2.94
C GLN A 396 24.83 -3.66 -2.74
N TRP A 397 24.03 -3.84 -3.80
CA TRP A 397 22.69 -4.47 -3.73
C TRP A 397 22.67 -5.89 -4.29
N LYS A 398 23.80 -6.43 -4.77
CA LYS A 398 23.88 -7.81 -5.28
C LYS A 398 23.62 -8.82 -4.16
N ALA A 399 22.98 -9.93 -4.49
CA ALA A 399 22.88 -11.06 -3.60
C ALA A 399 24.27 -11.68 -3.37
N PRO A 400 24.55 -12.14 -2.15
CA PRO A 400 25.69 -13.01 -1.91
C PRO A 400 25.48 -14.36 -2.62
N ASP A 401 26.59 -14.99 -2.98
CA ASP A 401 26.60 -16.38 -3.41
C ASP A 401 26.03 -17.27 -2.31
N LEU A 402 25.35 -18.35 -2.70
CA LEU A 402 24.85 -19.33 -1.74
C LEU A 402 26.03 -20.07 -1.10
N SER A 403 26.05 -20.10 0.23
CA SER A 403 26.96 -20.91 1.02
C SER A 403 26.37 -22.30 1.25
N ASP A 404 27.24 -23.29 1.52
CA ASP A 404 26.82 -24.62 1.97
C ASP A 404 26.36 -24.66 3.45
N ASP A 405 26.42 -23.52 4.14
CA ASP A 405 25.99 -23.39 5.53
C ASP A 405 24.47 -23.61 5.68
N PRO A 406 24.02 -24.19 6.82
CA PRO A 406 22.59 -24.40 7.07
C PRO A 406 21.81 -23.08 7.07
N VAL A 407 20.80 -23.00 6.21
CA VAL A 407 19.89 -21.85 6.14
C VAL A 407 18.71 -22.09 7.07
N GLU A 408 18.53 -21.21 8.05
CA GLU A 408 17.40 -21.28 8.98
C GLU A 408 16.11 -20.83 8.29
N LEU A 409 16.18 -19.75 7.50
CA LEU A 409 15.04 -19.16 6.82
C LEU A 409 15.34 -18.83 5.35
N PHE A 410 14.59 -19.43 4.44
CA PHE A 410 14.50 -19.01 3.05
C PHE A 410 13.25 -18.16 2.83
N ILE A 411 13.37 -17.04 2.11
CA ILE A 411 12.27 -16.13 1.79
C ILE A 411 12.11 -16.07 0.26
N GLY A 412 11.03 -16.67 -0.23
CA GLY A 412 10.59 -16.55 -1.62
C GLY A 412 9.64 -15.36 -1.78
N ILE A 413 10.03 -14.41 -2.63
CA ILE A 413 9.28 -13.18 -2.89
C ILE A 413 8.60 -13.29 -4.25
N LEU A 414 7.27 -13.32 -4.28
CA LEU A 414 6.53 -13.28 -5.53
C LEU A 414 6.67 -11.89 -6.19
N SER A 415 7.05 -11.88 -7.47
CA SER A 415 7.16 -10.63 -8.24
C SER A 415 6.81 -10.87 -9.73
N ALA A 416 6.71 -9.79 -10.50
CA ALA A 416 6.40 -9.81 -11.93
C ALA A 416 7.48 -9.10 -12.77
N GLY A 417 7.60 -9.41 -14.06
CA GLY A 417 8.69 -8.93 -14.91
C GLY A 417 8.89 -7.40 -14.90
N ASN A 418 7.80 -6.63 -14.81
CA ASN A 418 7.78 -5.17 -14.81
C ASN A 418 7.90 -4.51 -13.42
N HIS A 419 7.98 -5.28 -12.32
CA HIS A 419 8.05 -4.76 -10.94
C HIS A 419 9.48 -4.42 -10.48
N PHE A 420 10.26 -3.75 -11.31
CA PHE A 420 11.65 -3.39 -10.98
C PHE A 420 11.73 -2.48 -9.75
N ALA A 421 10.81 -1.52 -9.63
CA ALA A 421 10.81 -0.54 -8.55
C ALA A 421 10.53 -1.18 -7.18
N GLU A 422 9.60 -2.12 -7.14
CA GLU A 422 9.22 -2.92 -5.97
C GLU A 422 10.41 -3.76 -5.50
N ARG A 423 11.04 -4.52 -6.42
CA ARG A 423 12.25 -5.30 -6.13
C ARG A 423 13.39 -4.43 -5.61
N MET A 424 13.64 -3.28 -6.25
CA MET A 424 14.67 -2.34 -5.79
C MET A 424 14.37 -1.75 -4.42
N ALA A 425 13.10 -1.45 -4.12
CA ALA A 425 12.72 -0.97 -2.79
C ALA A 425 12.97 -2.03 -1.72
N ILE A 426 12.68 -3.30 -2.00
CA ILE A 426 13.01 -4.43 -1.12
C ILE A 426 14.52 -4.56 -0.91
N ARG A 427 15.33 -4.54 -1.99
CA ARG A 427 16.81 -4.60 -1.92
C ARG A 427 17.42 -3.49 -1.05
N LYS A 428 16.85 -2.28 -1.15
CA LYS A 428 17.26 -1.07 -0.42
C LYS A 428 16.72 -1.01 1.02
N SER A 429 15.78 -1.89 1.39
CA SER A 429 15.14 -1.92 2.70
C SER A 429 15.47 -3.20 3.46
N TRP A 430 14.46 -3.99 3.83
CA TRP A 430 14.56 -5.12 4.75
C TRP A 430 15.45 -6.26 4.22
N MET A 431 15.57 -6.40 2.89
CA MET A 431 16.48 -7.38 2.29
C MET A 431 17.96 -7.01 2.53
N SER A 432 18.26 -5.76 2.90
CA SER A 432 19.60 -5.39 3.37
C SER A 432 19.99 -6.09 4.67
N SER A 433 19.04 -6.45 5.54
CA SER A 433 19.35 -7.26 6.73
C SER A 433 19.64 -8.71 6.35
N VAL A 434 18.90 -9.25 5.37
CA VAL A 434 19.12 -10.61 4.85
C VAL A 434 20.54 -10.75 4.28
N ARG A 435 21.00 -9.77 3.49
CA ARG A 435 22.36 -9.77 2.91
C ARG A 435 23.50 -9.68 3.93
N LYS A 436 23.21 -9.27 5.17
CA LYS A 436 24.17 -9.24 6.27
C LYS A 436 24.13 -10.52 7.12
N SER A 437 23.20 -11.43 6.82
CA SER A 437 23.04 -12.70 7.52
C SER A 437 23.67 -13.85 6.73
N ASN A 438 24.20 -14.84 7.44
CA ASN A 438 24.71 -16.08 6.84
C ASN A 438 23.68 -17.23 6.88
N ASN A 439 22.57 -17.07 7.62
CA ASN A 439 21.56 -18.12 7.80
C ASN A 439 20.18 -17.77 7.23
N ILE A 440 20.08 -16.67 6.46
CA ILE A 440 18.84 -16.23 5.81
C ILE A 440 19.12 -15.95 4.34
N VAL A 441 18.27 -16.48 3.45
CA VAL A 441 18.38 -16.27 2.01
C VAL A 441 17.05 -15.72 1.49
N ALA A 442 17.10 -14.72 0.61
CA ALA A 442 15.92 -14.19 -0.06
C ALA A 442 16.12 -14.18 -1.59
N ARG A 443 15.09 -14.56 -2.34
CA ARG A 443 15.07 -14.57 -3.82
C ARG A 443 13.70 -14.14 -4.36
N PHE A 444 13.71 -13.40 -5.46
CA PHE A 444 12.50 -13.03 -6.21
C PHE A 444 12.14 -14.13 -7.20
N PHE A 445 10.86 -14.51 -7.27
CA PHE A 445 10.34 -15.49 -8.22
C PHE A 445 9.52 -14.77 -9.27
N VAL A 446 10.02 -14.78 -10.50
CA VAL A 446 9.45 -14.02 -11.62
C VAL A 446 9.19 -14.96 -12.79
N ALA A 447 7.98 -14.93 -13.34
CA ALA A 447 7.63 -15.65 -14.56
C ALA A 447 7.75 -14.70 -15.78
N LEU A 448 7.68 -15.24 -16.99
CA LEU A 448 7.94 -14.44 -18.19
C LEU A 448 6.75 -13.56 -18.58
N ASN A 449 7.03 -12.37 -19.08
CA ASN A 449 6.03 -11.46 -19.59
C ASN A 449 5.74 -11.71 -21.08
N GLY A 450 4.53 -11.41 -21.54
CA GLY A 450 4.20 -11.48 -22.97
C GLY A 450 4.95 -10.46 -23.83
N ARG A 451 5.52 -9.41 -23.23
CA ARG A 451 6.35 -8.40 -23.92
C ARG A 451 7.83 -8.74 -23.81
N GLN A 452 8.48 -8.81 -24.96
CA GLN A 452 9.90 -9.14 -25.07
C GLN A 452 10.78 -8.08 -24.39
N GLU A 453 10.41 -6.80 -24.46
CA GLU A 453 11.17 -5.70 -23.87
C GLU A 453 11.26 -5.84 -22.35
N VAL A 454 10.16 -6.25 -21.70
CA VAL A 454 10.11 -6.50 -20.25
C VAL A 454 11.03 -7.66 -19.87
N ASN A 455 11.01 -8.75 -20.64
CA ASN A 455 11.88 -9.90 -20.38
C ASN A 455 13.36 -9.56 -20.57
N MET A 456 13.70 -8.72 -21.54
CA MET A 456 15.07 -8.26 -21.77
C MET A 456 15.60 -7.38 -20.63
N GLU A 457 14.78 -6.49 -20.07
CA GLU A 457 15.16 -5.72 -18.87
C GLU A 457 15.26 -6.62 -17.63
N LEU A 458 14.33 -7.57 -17.46
CA LEU A 458 14.40 -8.57 -16.39
C LEU A 458 15.69 -9.40 -16.47
N LYS A 459 16.11 -9.82 -17.67
CA LYS A 459 17.38 -10.54 -17.86
C LYS A 459 18.57 -9.72 -17.37
N LYS A 460 18.65 -8.44 -17.74
CA LYS A 460 19.73 -7.54 -17.29
C LYS A 460 19.77 -7.44 -15.77
N GLU A 461 18.60 -7.30 -15.16
CA GLU A 461 18.46 -7.22 -13.72
C GLU A 461 18.89 -8.53 -13.03
N ALA A 462 18.42 -9.67 -13.53
CA ALA A 462 18.73 -10.99 -12.99
C ALA A 462 20.23 -11.31 -13.10
N GLU A 463 20.84 -11.05 -14.25
CA GLU A 463 22.29 -11.20 -14.46
C GLU A 463 23.11 -10.26 -13.55
N PHE A 464 22.59 -9.07 -13.24
CA PHE A 464 23.32 -8.11 -12.42
C PHE A 464 23.22 -8.40 -10.91
N PHE A 465 22.02 -8.56 -10.36
CA PHE A 465 21.80 -8.69 -8.92
C PHE A 465 21.91 -10.12 -8.40
N GLY A 466 21.70 -11.14 -9.24
CA GLY A 466 21.83 -12.55 -8.84
C GLY A 466 20.79 -13.02 -7.82
N ASP A 467 19.69 -12.29 -7.66
CA ASP A 467 18.65 -12.56 -6.67
C ASP A 467 17.28 -12.92 -7.27
N ILE A 468 17.22 -13.14 -8.59
CA ILE A 468 16.01 -13.49 -9.33
C ILE A 468 16.08 -14.95 -9.79
N VAL A 469 15.05 -15.71 -9.43
CA VAL A 469 14.76 -17.05 -9.96
C VAL A 469 13.67 -16.91 -11.02
N ILE A 470 14.00 -17.22 -12.27
CA ILE A 470 13.05 -17.20 -13.37
C ILE A 470 12.27 -18.52 -13.40
N VAL A 471 10.95 -18.44 -13.42
CA VAL A 471 10.06 -19.61 -13.52
C VAL A 471 9.58 -19.75 -14.98
N PRO A 472 9.68 -20.93 -15.62
CA PRO A 472 9.62 -21.07 -17.08
C PRO A 472 8.18 -21.13 -17.65
N PHE A 473 7.31 -20.22 -17.23
CA PHE A 473 5.95 -20.09 -17.78
C PHE A 473 5.56 -18.62 -18.03
N LEU A 474 4.52 -18.40 -18.84
CA LEU A 474 3.97 -17.07 -19.12
C LEU A 474 3.14 -16.57 -17.92
N ASP A 475 3.55 -15.44 -17.36
CA ASP A 475 2.98 -14.91 -16.12
C ASP A 475 1.49 -14.59 -16.25
N SER A 476 0.73 -15.02 -15.26
CA SER A 476 -0.72 -14.82 -15.14
C SER A 476 -1.10 -14.91 -13.67
N TYR A 477 -2.09 -14.10 -13.26
CA TYR A 477 -2.56 -14.07 -11.88
C TYR A 477 -3.02 -15.45 -11.38
N ASP A 478 -3.77 -16.19 -12.21
CA ASP A 478 -4.29 -17.52 -11.83
C ASP A 478 -3.18 -18.57 -11.67
N LEU A 479 -1.97 -18.31 -12.20
CA LEU A 479 -0.82 -19.21 -12.17
C LEU A 479 0.19 -18.84 -11.08
N VAL A 480 -0.13 -17.88 -10.22
CA VAL A 480 0.70 -17.52 -9.05
C VAL A 480 0.96 -18.73 -8.14
N VAL A 481 0.02 -19.67 -8.07
CA VAL A 481 0.19 -20.95 -7.35
C VAL A 481 1.43 -21.73 -7.81
N LEU A 482 1.81 -21.66 -9.09
CA LEU A 482 3.00 -22.33 -9.61
C LEU A 482 4.31 -21.67 -9.13
N LYS A 483 4.32 -20.34 -8.95
CA LYS A 483 5.45 -19.65 -8.33
C LYS A 483 5.62 -20.07 -6.87
N THR A 484 4.52 -20.30 -6.16
CA THR A 484 4.55 -20.79 -4.76
C THR A 484 5.17 -22.19 -4.67
N ILE A 485 4.88 -23.07 -5.63
CA ILE A 485 5.52 -24.39 -5.72
C ILE A 485 7.01 -24.23 -6.04
N ALA A 486 7.39 -23.31 -6.95
CA ALA A 486 8.79 -23.00 -7.24
C ALA A 486 9.54 -22.45 -5.99
N ILE A 487 8.88 -21.66 -5.14
CA ILE A 487 9.43 -21.21 -3.85
C ILE A 487 9.72 -22.40 -2.94
N CYS A 488 8.78 -23.36 -2.84
CA CYS A 488 8.99 -24.58 -2.05
C CYS A 488 10.17 -25.39 -2.61
N GLU A 489 10.17 -25.63 -3.93
CA GLU A 489 11.23 -26.35 -4.66
C GLU A 489 12.61 -25.75 -4.38
N TYR A 490 12.78 -24.47 -4.65
CA TYR A 490 14.06 -23.79 -4.44
C TYR A 490 14.49 -23.79 -2.97
N GLY A 491 13.55 -23.52 -2.05
CA GLY A 491 13.82 -23.52 -0.62
C GLY A 491 14.32 -24.86 -0.08
N VAL A 492 13.81 -25.96 -0.63
CA VAL A 492 14.16 -27.33 -0.23
C VAL A 492 15.37 -27.86 -0.98
N GLN A 493 15.36 -27.81 -2.31
CA GLN A 493 16.32 -28.52 -3.15
C GLN A 493 17.59 -27.71 -3.41
N VAL A 494 17.50 -26.37 -3.45
CA VAL A 494 18.64 -25.49 -3.73
C VAL A 494 19.21 -24.91 -2.44
N VAL A 495 18.34 -24.40 -1.56
CA VAL A 495 18.77 -23.70 -0.33
C VAL A 495 18.85 -24.63 0.88
N SER A 496 18.15 -25.77 0.87
CA SER A 496 18.06 -26.69 2.01
C SER A 496 17.64 -26.01 3.32
N ALA A 497 16.70 -25.06 3.23
CA ALA A 497 16.28 -24.26 4.38
C ALA A 497 15.40 -25.04 5.37
N LYS A 498 15.50 -24.71 6.65
CA LYS A 498 14.64 -25.27 7.72
C LYS A 498 13.21 -24.71 7.66
N TYR A 499 13.07 -23.41 7.39
CA TYR A 499 11.80 -22.74 7.17
C TYR A 499 11.77 -22.06 5.80
N VAL A 500 10.61 -22.10 5.15
CA VAL A 500 10.34 -21.42 3.89
C VAL A 500 9.23 -20.40 4.12
N MET A 501 9.56 -19.12 3.95
CA MET A 501 8.63 -18.01 3.97
C MET A 501 8.27 -17.61 2.55
N LYS A 502 6.97 -17.41 2.29
CA LYS A 502 6.46 -16.73 1.12
C LYS A 502 6.07 -15.30 1.49
N CYS A 503 6.37 -14.34 0.64
CA CYS A 503 5.79 -13.00 0.68
C CYS A 503 5.67 -12.39 -0.73
N ASP A 504 5.03 -11.23 -0.82
CA ASP A 504 4.86 -10.48 -2.07
C ASP A 504 5.83 -9.29 -2.17
N ASP A 505 6.02 -8.74 -3.37
CA ASP A 505 6.95 -7.63 -3.63
C ASP A 505 6.49 -6.25 -3.10
N ASP A 506 5.27 -6.18 -2.60
CA ASP A 506 4.66 -5.05 -1.88
C ASP A 506 4.48 -5.35 -0.38
N ASN A 507 5.19 -6.35 0.16
CA ASN A 507 5.21 -6.68 1.58
C ASN A 507 6.53 -6.28 2.25
N PHE A 508 6.46 -5.53 3.35
CA PHE A 508 7.61 -5.23 4.20
C PHE A 508 7.73 -6.30 5.29
N VAL A 509 8.90 -6.92 5.46
CA VAL A 509 9.12 -7.98 6.45
C VAL A 509 10.06 -7.53 7.57
N ARG A 510 9.62 -7.61 8.83
CA ARG A 510 10.48 -7.48 10.02
C ARG A 510 11.16 -8.81 10.33
N ILE A 511 12.27 -9.06 9.61
CA ILE A 511 13.04 -10.32 9.65
C ILE A 511 13.31 -10.80 11.09
N GLU A 512 13.84 -9.94 11.96
CA GLU A 512 14.15 -10.31 13.35
C GLU A 512 12.90 -10.74 14.13
N SER A 513 11.77 -10.06 13.92
CA SER A 513 10.51 -10.39 14.59
C SER A 513 9.96 -11.73 14.14
N VAL A 514 10.05 -12.04 12.83
CA VAL A 514 9.67 -13.36 12.30
C VAL A 514 10.59 -14.44 12.88
N MET A 515 11.91 -14.24 12.84
CA MET A 515 12.88 -15.19 13.37
C MET A 515 12.68 -15.49 14.86
N ASN A 516 12.37 -14.47 15.66
CA ASN A 516 12.09 -14.64 17.08
C ASN A 516 10.90 -15.56 17.36
N GLU A 517 9.90 -15.59 16.48
CA GLU A 517 8.78 -16.54 16.62
C GLU A 517 9.16 -17.94 16.15
N LEU A 518 9.93 -18.06 15.07
CA LEU A 518 10.41 -19.36 14.57
C LEU A 518 11.28 -20.08 15.62
N MET A 519 12.17 -19.35 16.31
CA MET A 519 13.04 -19.90 17.36
C MET A 519 12.29 -20.45 18.58
N LYS A 520 11.00 -20.13 18.76
CA LYS A 520 10.18 -20.68 19.86
C LYS A 520 9.59 -22.05 19.50
N VAL A 521 9.65 -22.44 18.23
CA VAL A 521 9.06 -23.70 17.75
C VAL A 521 10.07 -24.83 17.96
N PRO A 522 9.71 -25.93 18.65
CA PRO A 522 10.58 -27.09 18.79
C PRO A 522 10.96 -27.71 17.44
N ASP A 523 12.19 -28.22 17.32
CA ASP A 523 12.73 -28.75 16.06
C ASP A 523 11.99 -29.99 15.52
N ASP A 524 11.25 -30.72 16.36
CA ASP A 524 10.48 -31.91 15.97
C ASP A 524 9.10 -31.57 15.37
N ARG A 525 8.67 -30.31 15.44
CA ARG A 525 7.35 -29.86 15.01
C ARG A 525 7.35 -29.35 13.56
N SER A 526 6.32 -29.74 12.82
CA SER A 526 5.97 -29.10 11.55
C SER A 526 5.21 -27.80 11.83
N LEU A 527 5.47 -26.75 11.07
CA LEU A 527 4.98 -25.40 11.35
C LEU A 527 4.23 -24.82 10.15
N TYR A 528 3.09 -24.20 10.41
CA TYR A 528 2.45 -23.27 9.49
C TYR A 528 2.09 -21.98 10.24
N MET A 529 2.74 -20.87 9.88
CA MET A 529 2.63 -19.60 10.58
C MET A 529 2.17 -18.48 9.64
N GLY A 530 1.21 -17.68 10.07
CA GLY A 530 0.72 -16.53 9.31
C GLY A 530 -0.54 -15.92 9.93
N ASN A 531 -1.23 -15.05 9.19
CA ASN A 531 -2.58 -14.62 9.58
C ASN A 531 -3.60 -15.63 9.05
N ILE A 532 -3.88 -16.67 9.84
CA ILE A 532 -4.75 -17.80 9.45
C ILE A 532 -6.23 -17.39 9.42
N ASN A 533 -6.89 -17.59 8.28
CA ASN A 533 -8.33 -17.57 8.15
C ASN A 533 -8.92 -18.93 8.51
N TYR A 534 -9.92 -18.94 9.38
CA TYR A 534 -10.67 -20.12 9.76
C TYR A 534 -12.11 -19.99 9.26
N TYR A 535 -12.67 -21.06 8.69
CA TYR A 535 -14.07 -21.11 8.22
C TYR A 535 -14.41 -20.01 7.21
N HIS A 536 -13.45 -19.61 6.38
CA HIS A 536 -13.67 -18.60 5.36
C HIS A 536 -14.42 -19.20 4.18
N LYS A 537 -15.48 -18.51 3.73
CA LYS A 537 -16.33 -18.96 2.63
C LYS A 537 -15.87 -18.38 1.29
N PRO A 538 -15.86 -19.17 0.20
CA PRO A 538 -15.64 -18.64 -1.13
C PRO A 538 -16.62 -17.50 -1.44
N LEU A 539 -16.08 -16.36 -1.86
CA LEU A 539 -16.92 -15.30 -2.42
C LEU A 539 -17.55 -15.82 -3.70
N ARG A 540 -18.87 -15.71 -3.84
CA ARG A 540 -19.59 -16.16 -5.05
C ARG A 540 -19.83 -15.02 -6.05
N ASN A 541 -19.45 -13.80 -5.69
CA ASN A 541 -19.55 -12.59 -6.50
C ASN A 541 -18.35 -11.66 -6.26
N GLY A 542 -18.15 -10.69 -7.16
CA GLY A 542 -17.03 -9.75 -7.11
C GLY A 542 -15.76 -10.26 -7.80
N LYS A 543 -14.66 -9.51 -7.64
CA LYS A 543 -13.37 -9.76 -8.32
C LYS A 543 -12.80 -11.15 -8.00
N TRP A 544 -12.97 -11.60 -6.76
CA TRP A 544 -12.45 -12.86 -6.26
C TRP A 544 -13.51 -13.97 -6.24
N ALA A 545 -14.52 -13.86 -7.11
CA ALA A 545 -15.58 -14.84 -7.18
C ALA A 545 -15.05 -16.22 -7.57
N VAL A 546 -15.56 -17.23 -6.88
CA VAL A 546 -15.26 -18.64 -7.10
C VAL A 546 -16.57 -19.37 -7.31
N THR A 547 -16.71 -20.00 -8.47
CA THR A 547 -17.95 -20.70 -8.82
C THR A 547 -18.08 -22.02 -8.06
N TYR A 548 -19.28 -22.60 -8.02
CA TYR A 548 -19.47 -23.92 -7.40
C TYR A 548 -18.78 -25.03 -8.19
N GLU A 549 -18.56 -24.82 -9.49
CA GLU A 549 -17.77 -25.73 -10.32
C GLU A 549 -16.28 -25.69 -9.95
N GLU A 550 -15.76 -24.51 -9.59
CA GLU A 550 -14.37 -24.37 -9.13
C GLU A 550 -14.17 -24.87 -7.69
N TRP A 551 -15.15 -24.60 -6.81
CA TRP A 551 -15.13 -24.98 -5.40
C TRP A 551 -16.53 -25.35 -4.90
N PRO A 552 -16.86 -26.66 -4.88
CA PRO A 552 -18.19 -27.12 -4.47
C PRO A 552 -18.43 -27.05 -2.97
N GLU A 553 -17.38 -27.05 -2.15
CA GLU A 553 -17.50 -27.00 -0.69
C GLU A 553 -17.92 -25.60 -0.19
N GLU A 554 -18.49 -25.52 1.03
CA GLU A 554 -18.99 -24.26 1.59
C GLU A 554 -17.89 -23.39 2.20
N ASP A 555 -16.82 -24.02 2.69
CA ASP A 555 -15.73 -23.38 3.41
C ASP A 555 -14.39 -23.79 2.76
N TYR A 556 -13.41 -22.89 2.82
CA TYR A 556 -12.01 -23.23 2.58
C TYR A 556 -11.39 -23.91 3.80
N PRO A 557 -10.36 -24.76 3.62
CA PRO A 557 -9.56 -25.23 4.74
C PRO A 557 -8.81 -24.07 5.41
N PRO A 558 -8.32 -24.22 6.66
CA PRO A 558 -7.53 -23.16 7.30
C PRO A 558 -6.31 -22.77 6.46
N TYR A 559 -6.20 -21.48 6.13
CA TYR A 559 -5.11 -20.96 5.29
C TYR A 559 -4.60 -19.62 5.79
N ALA A 560 -3.30 -19.37 5.69
CA ALA A 560 -2.70 -18.08 5.99
C ALA A 560 -3.00 -17.10 4.85
N ASN A 561 -3.30 -15.84 5.17
CA ASN A 561 -3.49 -14.79 4.16
C ASN A 561 -2.27 -14.65 3.24
N GLY A 562 -2.52 -14.42 1.94
CA GLY A 562 -1.50 -14.27 0.89
C GLY A 562 -0.28 -13.40 1.18
N PRO A 563 -0.37 -12.23 1.84
CA PRO A 563 0.77 -11.30 1.91
C PRO A 563 2.05 -11.88 2.52
N GLY A 564 1.92 -12.83 3.46
CA GLY A 564 3.05 -13.64 3.86
C GLY A 564 2.75 -14.68 4.92
N TYR A 565 3.44 -15.81 4.80
CA TYR A 565 3.36 -16.94 5.72
C TYR A 565 4.66 -17.75 5.70
N VAL A 566 4.86 -18.59 6.73
CA VAL A 566 6.02 -19.46 6.88
C VAL A 566 5.56 -20.91 7.02
N VAL A 567 6.19 -21.82 6.29
CA VAL A 567 6.03 -23.27 6.43
C VAL A 567 7.36 -23.93 6.79
N SER A 568 7.32 -25.04 7.51
CA SER A 568 8.51 -25.87 7.74
C SER A 568 8.93 -26.65 6.48
N SER A 569 10.22 -26.97 6.40
CA SER A 569 10.84 -27.66 5.26
C SER A 569 10.19 -29.02 4.91
N ASP A 570 9.64 -29.73 5.90
CA ASP A 570 8.93 -31.00 5.68
C ASP A 570 7.57 -30.83 4.98
N ILE A 571 6.84 -29.75 5.27
CA ILE A 571 5.65 -29.35 4.53
C ILE A 571 6.03 -28.97 3.11
N ALA A 572 7.06 -28.14 2.92
CA ALA A 572 7.53 -27.76 1.59
C ALA A 572 7.96 -28.99 0.76
N ARG A 573 8.67 -29.95 1.37
CA ARG A 573 9.01 -31.24 0.75
C ARG A 573 7.79 -32.05 0.35
N PHE A 574 6.78 -32.10 1.21
CA PHE A 574 5.52 -32.76 0.89
C PHE A 574 4.83 -32.13 -0.33
N VAL A 575 4.75 -30.79 -0.38
CA VAL A 575 4.17 -30.07 -1.53
C VAL A 575 4.88 -30.43 -2.84
N ILE A 576 6.21 -30.43 -2.86
CA ILE A 576 7.00 -30.80 -4.04
C ILE A 576 6.74 -32.25 -4.45
N SER A 577 6.84 -33.18 -3.50
CA SER A 577 6.61 -34.61 -3.74
C SER A 577 5.22 -34.88 -4.31
N GLU A 578 4.18 -34.27 -3.73
CA GLU A 578 2.80 -34.45 -4.21
C GLU A 578 2.57 -33.77 -5.57
N PHE A 579 3.26 -32.65 -5.85
CA PHE A 579 3.20 -32.00 -7.14
C PHE A 579 3.83 -32.87 -8.24
N GLU A 580 5.04 -33.37 -8.03
CA GLU A 580 5.78 -34.24 -8.96
C GLU A 580 5.02 -35.55 -9.24
N ASN A 581 4.34 -36.09 -8.24
CA ASN A 581 3.50 -37.28 -8.36
C ASN A 581 2.09 -37.00 -8.92
N ASN A 582 1.79 -35.76 -9.31
CA ASN A 582 0.47 -35.33 -9.80
C ASN A 582 -0.71 -35.55 -8.82
N ASN A 583 -0.42 -35.63 -7.51
CA ASN A 583 -1.40 -35.84 -6.45
C ASN A 583 -1.85 -34.53 -5.77
N LEU A 584 -1.23 -33.41 -6.14
CA LEU A 584 -1.53 -32.09 -5.60
C LEU A 584 -2.72 -31.44 -6.34
N ARG A 585 -3.82 -31.14 -5.64
CA ARG A 585 -4.92 -30.33 -6.16
C ARG A 585 -4.46 -28.87 -6.26
N LEU A 586 -4.52 -28.30 -7.46
CA LEU A 586 -4.17 -26.90 -7.70
C LEU A 586 -5.44 -26.04 -7.66
N PHE A 587 -5.33 -24.84 -7.09
CA PHE A 587 -6.38 -23.84 -7.08
C PHE A 587 -5.77 -22.46 -7.35
N LYS A 588 -6.54 -21.57 -8.00
CA LYS A 588 -6.02 -20.28 -8.52
C LYS A 588 -5.53 -19.34 -7.41
N MET A 589 -6.13 -19.42 -6.22
CA MET A 589 -5.67 -18.70 -5.03
C MET A 589 -4.54 -19.51 -4.37
N GLU A 590 -3.34 -18.96 -4.33
CA GLU A 590 -2.15 -19.67 -3.88
C GLU A 590 -2.15 -19.91 -2.37
N ASP A 591 -2.72 -18.96 -1.63
CA ASP A 591 -2.82 -18.99 -0.18
C ASP A 591 -3.79 -20.08 0.30
N VAL A 592 -4.97 -20.15 -0.33
CA VAL A 592 -5.93 -21.26 -0.16
C VAL A 592 -5.29 -22.59 -0.56
N SER A 593 -4.54 -22.63 -1.68
CA SER A 593 -3.85 -23.85 -2.12
C SER A 593 -2.85 -24.34 -1.07
N MET A 594 -2.05 -23.45 -0.49
CA MET A 594 -1.14 -23.81 0.61
C MET A 594 -1.92 -24.36 1.82
N GLY A 595 -3.05 -23.75 2.19
CA GLY A 595 -3.93 -24.26 3.25
C GLY A 595 -4.42 -25.70 2.99
N MET A 596 -4.85 -25.99 1.76
CA MET A 596 -5.26 -27.35 1.36
C MET A 596 -4.11 -28.36 1.48
N TRP A 597 -2.90 -27.97 1.08
CA TRP A 597 -1.75 -28.86 1.09
C TRP A 597 -1.28 -29.13 2.52
N VAL A 598 -1.29 -28.10 3.38
CA VAL A 598 -0.98 -28.24 4.80
C VAL A 598 -2.03 -29.12 5.50
N GLU A 599 -3.32 -28.93 5.19
CA GLU A 599 -4.40 -29.78 5.75
C GLU A 599 -4.20 -31.25 5.35
N LYS A 600 -3.85 -31.52 4.08
CA LYS A 600 -3.51 -32.88 3.63
C LYS A 600 -2.31 -33.44 4.38
N PHE A 601 -1.23 -32.67 4.53
CA PHE A 601 -0.04 -33.08 5.28
C PHE A 601 -0.34 -33.35 6.77
N ASN A 602 -1.22 -32.56 7.38
CA ASN A 602 -1.59 -32.68 8.79
C ASN A 602 -2.24 -34.04 9.13
N THR A 603 -2.76 -34.76 8.13
CA THR A 603 -3.24 -36.15 8.30
C THR A 603 -2.12 -37.16 8.46
N VAL A 604 -0.91 -36.84 8.00
CA VAL A 604 0.29 -37.69 8.05
C VAL A 604 1.16 -37.32 9.26
N LYS A 605 1.39 -36.03 9.48
CA LYS A 605 2.18 -35.52 10.60
C LYS A 605 1.53 -34.25 11.18
N PRO A 606 1.30 -34.18 12.51
CA PRO A 606 0.66 -33.03 13.12
C PRO A 606 1.40 -31.70 12.86
N VAL A 607 0.65 -30.69 12.42
CA VAL A 607 1.14 -29.34 12.14
C VAL A 607 0.77 -28.39 13.27
N GLN A 608 1.74 -27.62 13.73
CA GLN A 608 1.52 -26.50 14.63
C GLN A 608 1.12 -25.26 13.81
N TYR A 609 -0.10 -24.77 14.01
CA TYR A 609 -0.57 -23.52 13.43
C TYR A 609 -0.25 -22.35 14.37
N ILE A 610 0.41 -21.31 13.86
CA ILE A 610 0.63 -20.06 14.59
C ILE A 610 -0.13 -18.95 13.86
N HIS A 611 -1.26 -18.53 14.43
CA HIS A 611 -2.06 -17.41 13.93
C HIS A 611 -1.61 -16.09 14.56
N SER A 612 -1.39 -15.06 13.73
CA SER A 612 -1.11 -13.70 14.21
C SER A 612 -1.56 -12.62 13.23
N PHE A 613 -2.38 -11.67 13.70
CA PHE A 613 -2.75 -10.45 12.95
C PHE A 613 -1.58 -9.52 12.65
N ARG A 614 -0.40 -9.76 13.25
CA ARG A 614 0.83 -9.02 12.95
C ARG A 614 1.38 -9.35 11.56
N PHE A 615 0.95 -10.45 10.94
CA PHE A 615 1.02 -10.58 9.49
C PHE A 615 -0.10 -9.74 8.89
N CYS A 616 0.14 -8.44 8.71
CA CYS A 616 -0.90 -7.51 8.29
C CYS A 616 -1.38 -7.89 6.90
N GLN A 617 -2.69 -8.13 6.76
CA GLN A 617 -3.31 -8.38 5.47
C GLN A 617 -3.41 -7.09 4.64
N PHE A 618 -3.62 -5.95 5.30
CA PHE A 618 -3.71 -4.63 4.69
C PHE A 618 -3.15 -3.53 5.63
N GLY A 619 -2.58 -2.48 5.04
CA GLY A 619 -1.89 -1.41 5.73
C GLY A 619 -0.68 -1.86 6.56
N CYS A 620 -0.62 -1.32 7.77
CA CYS A 620 0.45 -1.51 8.73
C CYS A 620 -0.11 -1.16 10.13
N ILE A 621 0.24 -1.93 11.14
CA ILE A 621 -0.10 -1.69 12.55
C ILE A 621 1.20 -1.65 13.37
N ASP A 622 1.22 -1.00 14.53
CA ASP A 622 2.42 -1.03 15.37
C ASP A 622 2.77 -2.47 15.82
N ASP A 623 4.07 -2.77 15.85
CA ASP A 623 4.63 -4.11 16.14
C ASP A 623 4.19 -5.23 15.16
N TYR A 624 3.98 -4.89 13.89
CA TYR A 624 3.76 -5.83 12.81
C TYR A 624 4.95 -6.81 12.62
N TYR A 625 4.69 -7.99 12.06
CA TYR A 625 5.70 -8.92 11.51
C TYR A 625 5.87 -8.65 10.01
N THR A 626 4.76 -8.45 9.32
CA THR A 626 4.72 -8.02 7.93
C THR A 626 3.73 -6.88 7.74
N ALA A 627 4.01 -5.96 6.82
CA ALA A 627 3.14 -4.85 6.47
C ALA A 627 2.89 -4.86 4.97
N HIS A 628 1.62 -4.86 4.57
CA HIS A 628 1.18 -5.00 3.19
C HIS A 628 -0.10 -4.18 3.02
N TYR A 629 -0.35 -3.42 1.97
CA TYR A 629 0.48 -3.17 0.80
C TYR A 629 1.41 -1.99 1.08
N GLN A 630 2.68 -2.10 0.70
CA GLN A 630 3.67 -1.03 0.80
C GLN A 630 4.18 -0.71 -0.60
N SER A 631 3.88 0.50 -1.10
CA SER A 631 4.51 0.97 -2.33
C SER A 631 6.03 1.10 -2.16
N PRO A 632 6.83 1.17 -3.25
CA PRO A 632 8.28 1.30 -3.17
C PRO A 632 8.76 2.38 -2.19
N ARG A 633 8.09 3.54 -2.15
CA ARG A 633 8.43 4.63 -1.23
C ARG A 633 8.03 4.34 0.21
N GLN A 634 6.87 3.69 0.42
CA GLN A 634 6.44 3.29 1.76
C GLN A 634 7.40 2.24 2.33
N MET A 635 7.87 1.30 1.52
CA MET A 635 8.88 0.30 1.89
C MET A 635 10.15 0.96 2.46
N ILE A 636 10.67 2.00 1.79
CA ILE A 636 11.83 2.76 2.26
C ILE A 636 11.52 3.55 3.53
N CYS A 637 10.37 4.22 3.61
CA CYS A 637 10.02 4.98 4.80
C CYS A 637 9.85 4.07 6.05
N VAL A 638 9.19 2.91 5.91
CA VAL A 638 9.05 1.95 7.01
C VAL A 638 10.42 1.41 7.43
N TRP A 639 11.33 1.20 6.46
CA TRP A 639 12.72 0.81 6.74
C TRP A 639 13.48 1.85 7.56
N GLU A 640 13.44 3.12 7.15
CA GLU A 640 14.12 4.21 7.86
C GLU A 640 13.59 4.38 9.28
N LYS A 641 12.26 4.28 9.46
CA LYS A 641 11.63 4.30 10.77
C LYS A 641 12.10 3.12 11.63
N LEU A 642 12.16 1.90 11.07
CA LEU A 642 12.71 0.73 11.76
C LEU A 642 14.18 0.92 12.17
N GLN A 643 15.04 1.43 11.27
CA GLN A 643 16.45 1.71 11.55
C GLN A 643 16.62 2.77 12.65
N SER A 644 15.68 3.71 12.78
CA SER A 644 15.65 4.70 13.88
C SER A 644 15.15 4.16 15.23
N GLY A 645 14.86 2.85 15.33
CA GLY A 645 14.32 2.21 16.52
C GLY A 645 12.82 2.46 16.75
N ARG A 646 12.10 2.97 15.74
CA ARG A 646 10.66 3.27 15.80
C ARG A 646 9.92 2.47 14.73
N PRO A 647 9.49 1.22 15.00
CA PRO A 647 8.78 0.39 14.02
C PRO A 647 7.33 0.86 13.80
N ARG A 648 7.16 2.10 13.33
CA ARG A 648 5.86 2.76 13.07
C ARG A 648 5.57 2.79 11.58
N CYS A 649 4.30 2.84 11.25
CA CYS A 649 3.82 2.97 9.88
C CYS A 649 4.07 4.37 9.32
N CYS A 650 4.24 4.50 8.00
CA CYS A 650 4.63 5.77 7.36
C CYS A 650 3.63 6.91 7.57
N ASN A 651 2.35 6.62 7.40
CA ASN A 651 1.27 7.62 7.42
C ASN A 651 0.55 7.73 8.78
N MET A 652 1.06 7.08 9.83
CA MET A 652 0.67 7.40 11.21
C MET A 652 1.50 8.62 11.65
N ARG A 653 0.84 9.79 11.72
CA ARG A 653 1.40 11.00 12.36
C ARG A 653 1.04 10.97 13.84
#